data_AF-A0A6L7ERY2-F1
#
_entry.id   AF-A0A6L7ERY2-F1
#
_cell.length_a   1.000
_cell.length_b   1.000
_cell.length_c   1.000
_cell.angle_alpha   90.00
_cell.angle_beta   90.00
_cell.angle_gamma   90.00
#
_symmetry.space_group_name_H-M   'P 1'
#
loop_
_entity.id
_entity.type
_entity.pdbx_description
1 polymer ?
#
loop_
_entity_poly.entity_id
_entity_poly.type
_entity_poly.pdbx_seq_one_letter_code
_entity_poly.pdbx_strand_id
1 'polypeptide(L)'
;MLHPRSRTSRRCAVAATVLALSTAAVAAPSTAAPATSGQSAVVVAAGQTWTVTRTTRLRSLTIRPGGQVVAPAGSSLTLTVDGVETGGVIESTGGEETVLRPGTYRGDVVLTVTGQNLVAWQGLTFPLRQALYVDGDGVDGSLSVPAAVSGRVTDSAATGLRVRSTGENFNGVYVAGGSYTLDRPDVSLTGNGRSDFVGYGAAVTATGGARLVVDDARITGHGAARTGVVADGGSNVIVKDSTIHTEDGTLPADYQSTVELAYMQQAPWMLGIVGNVRATNLLGDGTRATYVDSDISSEGWGVLSADVGSDGKLTAINSRVSTTGDEGYGSYAIGGTTEEFLGTRFDVDTYAAINRGGAIHYGDSDRASVAALNTSLDLRLSQRELRALDRRRTVIDSDRWGVMWHGSGSVSIDGGTQVRTGRATFLDKGQAVDVTVDGSDGAKLLPADGTLFQLMEDDDPGPVVVDGKLVNTGVYHEPTGEPTKVADFDVTAVHDDDAVLDLRDIDLTGNLYNGLRGNNPDGPFGPGVKGKNLVLTLTDATLRGAVTATRTRHRQDTITAADYRELGVVTNTPSPVVNNGVIVTLAGRTTWTPTGTSYLSKLTVGSRASVRGATLTVDGVATPLQAGRTYTGALVLTAR
;
A
#
# COMPACT_ATOMS: atom_id res chain seq x y z
N MET A 1 33.13 20.28 20.94
CA MET A 1 33.86 20.25 22.22
C MET A 1 34.39 18.84 22.44
N LEU A 2 35.71 18.69 22.45
CA LEU A 2 36.45 17.45 22.71
C LEU A 2 36.84 17.42 24.19
N HIS A 3 36.58 16.31 24.91
CA HIS A 3 37.46 15.78 25.96
C HIS A 3 37.04 14.38 26.46
N PRO A 4 37.96 13.61 27.08
CA PRO A 4 38.32 12.25 26.63
C PRO A 4 38.33 11.23 27.79
N ARG A 5 39.10 10.12 27.61
CA ARG A 5 39.57 9.11 28.60
C ARG A 5 38.71 7.84 28.65
N SER A 6 39.21 6.63 28.90
CA SER A 6 40.56 6.06 29.11
C SER A 6 40.43 4.53 29.16
N ARG A 7 41.47 3.79 28.75
CA ARG A 7 41.59 2.34 28.94
C ARG A 7 42.13 2.00 30.34
N THR A 8 41.59 0.93 30.94
CA THR A 8 42.20 -0.12 31.79
C THR A 8 41.04 -0.96 32.37
N SER A 9 41.07 -2.25 32.72
CA SER A 9 41.94 -3.42 32.51
C SER A 9 41.18 -4.63 33.09
N ARG A 10 41.21 -5.76 32.38
CA ARG A 10 41.15 -7.17 32.83
C ARG A 10 40.19 -7.58 33.96
N ARG A 11 39.35 -8.58 33.67
CA ARG A 11 39.19 -9.81 34.49
C ARG A 11 38.79 -10.98 33.61
N CYS A 12 39.61 -12.03 33.66
CA CYS A 12 39.34 -13.35 33.10
C CYS A 12 38.15 -14.00 33.79
N ALA A 13 37.30 -14.68 33.03
CA ALA A 13 36.49 -15.79 33.52
C ALA A 13 36.48 -16.89 32.44
N VAL A 14 36.72 -18.10 32.92
CA VAL A 14 36.98 -19.35 32.20
C VAL A 14 35.72 -19.81 31.47
N ALA A 15 35.81 -20.03 30.15
CA ALA A 15 34.78 -20.72 29.38
C ALA A 15 35.14 -22.21 29.32
N ALA A 16 34.31 -23.05 29.93
CA ALA A 16 34.40 -24.50 29.85
C ALA A 16 33.80 -24.96 28.50
N THR A 17 34.65 -25.56 27.67
CA THR A 17 34.29 -26.18 26.40
C THR A 17 33.56 -27.49 26.66
N VAL A 18 32.28 -27.57 26.30
CA VAL A 18 31.57 -28.86 26.17
C VAL A 18 31.52 -29.19 24.68
N LEU A 19 32.36 -30.14 24.26
CA LEU A 19 32.21 -30.83 22.98
C LEU A 19 30.92 -31.67 23.04
N ALA A 20 29.91 -31.31 22.26
CA ALA A 20 28.82 -32.20 21.91
C ALA A 20 29.07 -32.72 20.48
N LEU A 21 29.33 -34.02 20.37
CA LEU A 21 29.44 -34.73 19.10
C LEU A 21 28.11 -34.69 18.36
N SER A 22 28.09 -34.09 17.17
CA SER A 22 26.99 -34.13 16.22
C SER A 22 26.91 -35.51 15.58
N THR A 23 25.84 -36.26 15.88
CA THR A 23 25.43 -37.40 15.06
C THR A 23 24.43 -36.89 14.04
N ALA A 24 24.80 -36.99 12.76
CA ALA A 24 23.93 -36.68 11.64
C ALA A 24 22.77 -37.68 11.62
N ALA A 25 21.56 -37.23 11.96
CA ALA A 25 20.34 -37.99 11.73
C ALA A 25 19.91 -37.77 10.27
N VAL A 26 19.91 -38.85 9.50
CA VAL A 26 19.32 -38.89 8.15
C VAL A 26 17.81 -38.72 8.29
N ALA A 27 17.26 -37.61 7.78
CA ALA A 27 15.83 -37.34 7.77
C ALA A 27 15.09 -38.36 6.88
N ALA A 28 14.15 -39.09 7.49
CA ALA A 28 13.23 -39.97 6.78
C ALA A 28 12.09 -39.15 6.15
N PRO A 29 11.52 -39.60 5.02
CA PRO A 29 10.37 -38.93 4.39
C PRO A 29 9.17 -38.92 5.35
N SER A 30 8.56 -37.75 5.53
CA SER A 30 7.33 -37.56 6.29
C SER A 30 6.17 -38.29 5.61
N THR A 31 5.98 -39.55 5.99
CA THR A 31 4.76 -40.30 5.69
C THR A 31 3.72 -39.94 6.74
N ALA A 32 2.49 -39.65 6.28
CA ALA A 32 1.36 -39.30 7.13
C ALA A 32 1.24 -40.31 8.30
N ALA A 33 1.10 -39.78 9.52
CA ALA A 33 0.97 -40.60 10.72
C ALA A 33 -0.18 -41.63 10.58
N PRO A 34 -0.03 -42.87 11.08
CA PRO A 34 -1.06 -43.89 10.97
C PRO A 34 -2.32 -43.49 11.74
N ALA A 35 -3.48 -43.71 11.13
CA ALA A 35 -4.79 -43.46 11.73
C ALA A 35 -4.96 -44.28 13.03
N THR A 36 -5.20 -43.61 14.15
CA THR A 36 -5.76 -44.28 15.34
C THR A 36 -7.26 -44.52 15.11
N SER A 37 -7.64 -45.79 15.07
CA SER A 37 -9.00 -46.28 14.95
C SER A 37 -9.83 -45.97 16.21
N GLY A 38 -11.12 -45.65 16.02
CA GLY A 38 -12.09 -45.69 17.12
C GLY A 38 -13.46 -45.09 16.85
N GLN A 39 -13.54 -43.87 16.32
CA GLN A 39 -14.84 -43.19 16.10
C GLN A 39 -15.02 -42.81 14.64
N SER A 40 -15.95 -43.49 13.97
CA SER A 40 -16.34 -43.14 12.60
C SER A 40 -17.21 -41.88 12.57
N ALA A 41 -17.93 -41.58 13.65
CA ALA A 41 -18.76 -40.39 13.75
C ALA A 41 -18.85 -39.86 15.19
N VAL A 42 -18.90 -38.53 15.34
CA VAL A 42 -19.15 -37.85 16.62
C VAL A 42 -20.33 -36.89 16.46
N VAL A 43 -21.22 -36.87 17.47
CA VAL A 43 -22.29 -35.88 17.58
C VAL A 43 -22.10 -35.12 18.89
N VAL A 44 -21.94 -33.80 18.79
CA VAL A 44 -21.90 -32.88 19.93
C VAL A 44 -23.28 -32.25 20.07
N ALA A 45 -23.98 -32.61 21.14
CA ALA A 45 -25.35 -32.15 21.39
C ALA A 45 -25.40 -30.67 21.82
N ALA A 46 -26.60 -30.09 21.80
CA ALA A 46 -26.81 -28.75 22.34
C ALA A 46 -26.42 -28.72 23.84
N GLY A 47 -25.66 -27.69 24.25
CA GLY A 47 -25.15 -27.56 25.61
C GLY A 47 -23.98 -28.50 25.94
N GLN A 48 -23.54 -29.33 25.00
CA GLN A 48 -22.37 -30.19 25.18
C GLN A 48 -21.12 -29.49 24.64
N THR A 49 -20.05 -29.51 25.43
CA THR A 49 -18.71 -29.13 24.98
C THR A 49 -17.85 -30.38 24.85
N TRP A 50 -17.21 -30.56 23.69
CA TRP A 50 -16.22 -31.61 23.47
C TRP A 50 -14.82 -30.99 23.36
N THR A 51 -13.96 -31.29 24.33
CA THR A 51 -12.54 -30.93 24.27
C THR A 51 -11.76 -31.99 23.51
N VAL A 52 -11.20 -31.60 22.37
CA VAL A 52 -10.37 -32.46 21.50
C VAL A 52 -8.92 -32.34 21.96
N THR A 53 -8.41 -33.31 22.72
CA THR A 53 -7.08 -33.22 23.35
C THR A 53 -5.92 -33.65 22.46
N ARG A 54 -6.21 -34.23 21.30
CA ARG A 54 -5.22 -34.68 20.31
C ARG A 54 -5.84 -34.68 18.93
N THR A 55 -5.00 -34.58 17.89
CA THR A 55 -5.47 -34.69 16.51
C THR A 55 -6.32 -35.95 16.31
N THR A 56 -7.56 -35.74 15.87
CA THR A 56 -8.60 -36.77 15.81
C THR A 56 -9.19 -36.83 14.40
N ARG A 57 -9.27 -38.03 13.83
CA ARG A 57 -9.79 -38.28 12.49
C ARG A 57 -11.11 -39.04 12.58
N LEU A 58 -12.12 -38.56 11.87
CA LEU A 58 -13.50 -39.05 11.86
C LEU A 58 -13.99 -39.19 10.40
N ARG A 59 -15.09 -39.90 10.17
CA ARG A 59 -15.82 -39.85 8.89
C ARG A 59 -16.96 -38.83 8.90
N SER A 60 -17.42 -38.45 10.09
CA SER A 60 -18.44 -37.43 10.25
C SER A 60 -18.37 -36.76 11.62
N LEU A 61 -18.60 -35.45 11.65
CA LEU A 61 -18.79 -34.66 12.86
C LEU A 61 -20.12 -33.92 12.72
N THR A 62 -21.00 -34.02 13.72
CA THR A 62 -22.20 -33.18 13.80
C THR A 62 -22.14 -32.34 15.06
N ILE A 63 -22.08 -31.03 14.91
CA ILE A 63 -22.18 -30.06 16.00
C ILE A 63 -23.61 -29.52 15.96
N ARG A 64 -24.44 -29.86 16.93
CA ARG A 64 -25.80 -29.31 17.02
C ARG A 64 -25.73 -27.82 17.43
N PRO A 65 -26.75 -27.01 17.11
CA PRO A 65 -26.84 -25.64 17.63
C PRO A 65 -26.65 -25.62 19.16
N GLY A 66 -25.75 -24.76 19.65
CA GLY A 66 -25.36 -24.67 21.06
C GLY A 66 -24.39 -25.76 21.56
N GLY A 67 -23.95 -26.68 20.71
CA GLY A 67 -22.83 -27.57 20.99
C GLY A 67 -21.49 -26.91 20.64
N GLN A 68 -20.43 -27.27 21.35
CA GLN A 68 -19.10 -26.67 21.19
C GLN A 68 -18.02 -27.73 21.03
N VAL A 69 -17.06 -27.48 20.14
CA VAL A 69 -15.86 -28.31 19.99
C VAL A 69 -14.67 -27.39 20.18
N VAL A 70 -13.81 -27.71 21.16
CA VAL A 70 -12.73 -26.83 21.62
C VAL A 70 -11.42 -27.59 21.73
N ALA A 71 -10.30 -26.87 21.65
CA ALA A 71 -8.99 -27.40 22.04
C ALA A 71 -8.77 -27.26 23.56
N PRO A 72 -7.75 -27.93 24.13
CA PRO A 72 -7.26 -27.64 25.47
C PRO A 72 -6.75 -26.19 25.57
N ALA A 73 -6.71 -25.63 26.77
CA ALA A 73 -6.10 -24.33 27.01
C ALA A 73 -4.64 -24.30 26.51
N GLY A 74 -4.24 -23.20 25.87
CA GLY A 74 -2.90 -23.05 25.27
C GLY A 74 -2.74 -23.78 23.92
N SER A 75 -3.83 -24.29 23.33
CA SER A 75 -3.82 -24.96 22.03
C SER A 75 -4.85 -24.34 21.08
N SER A 76 -4.63 -24.52 19.78
CA SER A 76 -5.59 -24.14 18.74
C SER A 76 -6.24 -25.38 18.16
N LEU A 77 -7.50 -25.24 17.71
CA LEU A 77 -8.23 -26.29 17.00
C LEU A 77 -8.47 -25.87 15.56
N THR A 78 -8.19 -26.75 14.61
CA THR A 78 -8.54 -26.55 13.20
C THR A 78 -9.31 -27.76 12.68
N LEU A 79 -10.44 -27.51 12.02
CA LEU A 79 -11.24 -28.52 11.33
C LEU A 79 -10.87 -28.52 9.85
N THR A 80 -10.51 -29.69 9.33
CA THR A 80 -10.44 -29.93 7.89
C THR A 80 -11.40 -31.04 7.46
N VAL A 81 -11.91 -30.93 6.24
CA VAL A 81 -12.70 -31.96 5.56
C VAL A 81 -12.09 -32.20 4.19
N ASP A 82 -11.66 -33.43 3.92
CA ASP A 82 -11.03 -33.81 2.64
C ASP A 82 -9.82 -32.92 2.26
N GLY A 83 -9.08 -32.48 3.27
CA GLY A 83 -7.90 -31.62 3.11
C GLY A 83 -8.19 -30.12 3.02
N VAL A 84 -9.45 -29.69 3.11
CA VAL A 84 -9.86 -28.28 3.06
C VAL A 84 -10.16 -27.79 4.47
N GLU A 85 -9.54 -26.69 4.91
CA GLU A 85 -9.90 -26.05 6.18
C GLU A 85 -11.30 -25.41 6.08
N THR A 86 -12.14 -25.64 7.09
CA THR A 86 -13.54 -25.20 7.05
C THR A 86 -14.16 -25.06 8.43
N GLY A 87 -15.34 -24.44 8.47
CA GLY A 87 -16.20 -24.37 9.66
C GLY A 87 -15.80 -23.32 10.70
N GLY A 88 -14.56 -22.82 10.68
CA GLY A 88 -14.13 -21.75 11.59
C GLY A 88 -14.77 -20.40 11.27
N VAL A 89 -15.28 -19.70 12.29
CA VAL A 89 -15.73 -18.29 12.22
C VAL A 89 -15.43 -17.45 13.45
N ILE A 90 -15.33 -16.13 13.25
CA ILE A 90 -15.34 -15.14 14.32
C ILE A 90 -16.77 -14.64 14.52
N GLU A 91 -17.26 -14.68 15.77
CA GLU A 91 -18.66 -14.35 16.09
C GLU A 91 -18.95 -12.84 16.11
N SER A 92 -17.92 -12.00 16.27
CA SER A 92 -18.07 -10.55 16.42
C SER A 92 -16.84 -9.79 15.94
N THR A 93 -17.02 -8.55 15.54
CA THR A 93 -15.91 -7.61 15.35
C THR A 93 -15.09 -7.53 16.64
N GLY A 94 -13.77 -7.65 16.55
CA GLY A 94 -12.93 -7.70 17.75
C GLY A 94 -12.74 -9.08 18.37
N GLY A 95 -13.46 -10.12 17.92
CA GLY A 95 -13.30 -11.47 18.45
C GLY A 95 -11.87 -11.98 18.29
N GLU A 96 -11.35 -12.62 19.35
CA GLU A 96 -9.98 -13.17 19.38
C GLU A 96 -9.94 -14.57 18.77
N GLU A 97 -10.83 -15.46 19.21
CA GLU A 97 -10.81 -16.87 18.80
C GLU A 97 -11.85 -17.22 17.74
N THR A 98 -11.47 -18.11 16.84
CA THR A 98 -12.37 -18.71 15.86
C THR A 98 -13.10 -19.90 16.48
N VAL A 99 -14.43 -19.94 16.37
CA VAL A 99 -15.27 -21.07 16.80
C VAL A 99 -15.72 -21.92 15.61
N LEU A 100 -15.96 -23.22 15.83
CA LEU A 100 -16.50 -24.10 14.78
C LEU A 100 -18.02 -23.95 14.67
N ARG A 101 -18.50 -23.58 13.48
CA ARG A 101 -19.94 -23.43 13.19
C ARG A 101 -20.69 -24.75 13.47
N PRO A 102 -21.87 -24.68 14.09
CA PRO A 102 -22.82 -25.80 14.11
C PRO A 102 -23.11 -26.31 12.69
N GLY A 103 -23.23 -27.62 12.54
CA GLY A 103 -23.42 -28.26 11.25
C GLY A 103 -23.00 -29.73 11.23
N THR A 104 -23.19 -30.38 10.09
CA THR A 104 -22.72 -31.75 9.86
C THR A 104 -21.65 -31.76 8.78
N TYR A 105 -20.45 -32.17 9.18
CA TYR A 105 -19.27 -32.35 8.34
C TYR A 105 -19.13 -33.84 8.01
N ARG A 106 -18.84 -34.18 6.74
CA ARG A 106 -18.72 -35.56 6.23
C ARG A 106 -17.59 -35.66 5.23
N GLY A 107 -16.90 -36.79 5.22
CA GLY A 107 -15.72 -37.02 4.39
C GLY A 107 -14.56 -37.47 5.26
N ASP A 108 -13.35 -37.08 4.90
CA ASP A 108 -12.18 -37.18 5.76
C ASP A 108 -12.13 -36.01 6.73
N VAL A 109 -12.81 -36.16 7.88
CA VAL A 109 -12.90 -35.10 8.90
C VAL A 109 -11.68 -35.20 9.82
N VAL A 110 -10.86 -34.16 9.88
CA VAL A 110 -9.72 -34.09 10.80
C VAL A 110 -9.83 -32.86 11.70
N LEU A 111 -9.84 -33.09 13.00
CA LEU A 111 -9.71 -32.06 14.02
C LEU A 111 -8.26 -32.03 14.47
N THR A 112 -7.49 -31.06 13.97
CA THR A 112 -6.06 -30.90 14.27
C THR A 112 -5.88 -30.00 15.47
N VAL A 113 -5.12 -30.48 16.46
CA VAL A 113 -4.76 -29.71 17.66
C VAL A 113 -3.29 -29.28 17.53
N THR A 114 -3.04 -27.98 17.61
CA THR A 114 -1.70 -27.39 17.52
C THR A 114 -1.40 -26.55 18.76
N GLY A 115 -0.14 -26.15 18.95
CA GLY A 115 0.17 -25.01 19.81
C GLY A 115 -0.48 -23.72 19.30
N GLN A 116 -0.50 -22.69 20.14
CA GLN A 116 -0.96 -21.36 19.75
C GLN A 116 0.18 -20.54 19.13
N ASN A 117 -0.09 -19.93 17.98
CA ASN A 117 0.71 -18.84 17.43
C ASN A 117 0.04 -17.52 17.82
N LEU A 118 0.47 -16.92 18.93
CA LEU A 118 -0.13 -15.70 19.48
C LEU A 118 0.65 -14.48 19.00
N VAL A 119 -0.02 -13.58 18.28
CA VAL A 119 0.55 -12.29 17.86
C VAL A 119 -0.15 -11.18 18.64
N ALA A 120 0.60 -10.47 19.48
CA ALA A 120 0.06 -9.35 20.26
C ALA A 120 0.25 -8.03 19.51
N TRP A 121 -0.82 -7.25 19.35
CA TRP A 121 -0.75 -5.96 18.67
C TRP A 121 -1.90 -5.03 19.07
N GLN A 122 -1.57 -3.77 19.35
CA GLN A 122 -2.50 -2.71 19.75
C GLN A 122 -3.54 -3.12 20.82
N GLY A 123 -3.10 -3.86 21.84
CA GLY A 123 -3.94 -4.28 22.97
C GLY A 123 -4.80 -5.51 22.72
N LEU A 124 -4.76 -6.10 21.53
CA LEU A 124 -5.37 -7.39 21.20
C LEU A 124 -4.32 -8.50 21.07
N THR A 125 -4.75 -9.74 21.21
CA THR A 125 -3.96 -10.93 20.89
C THR A 125 -4.66 -11.73 19.79
N PHE A 126 -3.93 -12.02 18.72
CA PHE A 126 -4.43 -12.74 17.55
C PHE A 126 -3.89 -14.19 17.57
N PRO A 127 -4.76 -15.20 17.75
CA PRO A 127 -4.37 -16.61 17.76
C PRO A 127 -4.39 -17.17 16.32
N LEU A 128 -3.28 -16.97 15.62
CA LEU A 128 -3.12 -17.42 14.25
C LEU A 128 -3.16 -18.95 14.17
N ARG A 129 -3.88 -19.44 13.14
CA ARG A 129 -3.93 -20.85 12.74
C ARG A 129 -3.43 -20.91 11.31
N GLN A 130 -2.41 -21.71 11.04
CA GLN A 130 -1.76 -21.75 9.73
C GLN A 130 -1.64 -23.18 9.20
N ALA A 131 -1.73 -23.34 7.88
CA ALA A 131 -1.47 -24.63 7.25
C ALA A 131 0.00 -25.05 7.45
N LEU A 132 0.93 -24.11 7.25
CA LEU A 132 2.35 -24.31 7.45
C LEU A 132 2.95 -23.16 8.28
N TYR A 133 3.66 -23.52 9.35
CA TYR A 133 4.50 -22.61 10.13
C TYR A 133 5.97 -22.95 9.91
N VAL A 134 6.79 -21.94 9.66
CA VAL A 134 8.23 -22.05 9.45
C VAL A 134 8.93 -21.03 10.33
N ASP A 135 10.04 -21.40 10.97
CA ASP A 135 10.93 -20.50 11.70
C ASP A 135 12.38 -20.63 11.23
N GLY A 136 13.33 -20.11 12.02
CA GLY A 136 14.76 -20.18 11.73
C GLY A 136 15.34 -21.59 11.64
N ASP A 137 14.71 -22.59 12.26
CA ASP A 137 15.15 -23.98 12.28
C ASP A 137 14.42 -24.83 11.22
N GLY A 138 13.36 -24.30 10.60
CA GLY A 138 12.63 -24.93 9.51
C GLY A 138 11.14 -25.05 9.80
N VAL A 139 10.51 -26.13 9.34
CA VAL A 139 9.06 -26.33 9.51
C VAL A 139 8.75 -26.79 10.94
N ASP A 140 7.92 -26.04 11.66
CA ASP A 140 7.42 -26.45 12.98
C ASP A 140 6.08 -27.19 12.84
N GLY A 141 6.13 -28.51 12.95
CA GLY A 141 4.94 -29.37 12.90
C GLY A 141 3.99 -29.19 14.09
N SER A 142 4.43 -28.62 15.21
CA SER A 142 3.60 -28.36 16.40
C SER A 142 2.69 -27.15 16.24
N LEU A 143 3.04 -26.23 15.34
CA LEU A 143 2.28 -25.03 14.98
C LEU A 143 1.63 -25.12 13.59
N SER A 144 1.93 -26.17 12.81
CA SER A 144 1.35 -26.39 11.48
C SER A 144 0.07 -27.22 11.55
N VAL A 145 -0.78 -27.12 10.52
CA VAL A 145 -1.94 -28.00 10.31
C VAL A 145 -1.68 -28.92 9.10
N PRO A 146 -1.00 -30.07 9.28
CA PRO A 146 -0.64 -30.97 8.17
C PRO A 146 -1.84 -31.47 7.36
N ALA A 147 -3.01 -31.59 8.01
CA ALA A 147 -4.23 -32.04 7.35
C ALA A 147 -4.81 -31.00 6.36
N ALA A 148 -4.30 -29.77 6.33
CA ALA A 148 -4.67 -28.71 5.39
C ALA A 148 -3.64 -28.54 4.24
N VAL A 149 -2.58 -29.34 4.23
CA VAL A 149 -1.45 -29.22 3.31
C VAL A 149 -1.35 -30.44 2.41
N SER A 150 -1.15 -30.20 1.12
CA SER A 150 -0.61 -31.21 0.20
C SER A 150 0.57 -30.65 -0.59
N GLY A 151 1.38 -31.53 -1.19
CA GLY A 151 2.63 -31.16 -1.85
C GLY A 151 3.85 -31.71 -1.12
N ARG A 152 5.05 -31.33 -1.56
CA ARG A 152 6.30 -31.74 -0.90
C ARG A 152 6.79 -30.61 -0.01
N VAL A 153 6.91 -30.87 1.28
CA VAL A 153 7.40 -29.91 2.28
C VAL A 153 8.70 -30.42 2.89
N THR A 154 9.70 -29.55 3.00
CA THR A 154 10.97 -29.76 3.71
C THR A 154 11.23 -28.56 4.63
N ASP A 155 12.27 -28.65 5.44
CA ASP A 155 12.66 -27.59 6.39
C ASP A 155 13.05 -26.27 5.72
N SER A 156 13.36 -26.28 4.42
CA SER A 156 13.82 -25.12 3.65
C SER A 156 12.96 -24.77 2.45
N ALA A 157 12.02 -25.62 2.04
CA ALA A 157 11.18 -25.37 0.88
C ALA A 157 9.88 -26.16 0.89
N ALA A 158 8.86 -25.62 0.22
CA ALA A 158 7.67 -26.35 -0.18
C ALA A 158 7.50 -26.28 -1.70
N THR A 159 7.29 -27.43 -2.35
CA THR A 159 7.13 -27.56 -3.80
C THR A 159 5.75 -28.14 -4.14
N GLY A 160 5.01 -27.47 -5.02
CA GLY A 160 3.66 -27.85 -5.40
C GLY A 160 2.70 -27.87 -4.21
N LEU A 161 2.92 -26.94 -3.27
CA LEU A 161 2.10 -26.79 -2.06
C LEU A 161 0.66 -26.47 -2.48
N ARG A 162 -0.34 -27.14 -1.90
CA ARG A 162 -1.73 -26.70 -2.02
C ARG A 162 -2.36 -26.51 -0.66
N VAL A 163 -2.98 -25.35 -0.49
CA VAL A 163 -3.77 -24.98 0.69
C VAL A 163 -5.13 -24.45 0.23
N ARG A 164 -6.20 -24.96 0.85
CA ARG A 164 -7.58 -24.55 0.61
C ARG A 164 -8.28 -24.29 1.93
N SER A 165 -8.97 -23.16 2.02
CA SER A 165 -9.78 -22.81 3.19
C SER A 165 -11.09 -22.15 2.78
N THR A 166 -12.15 -22.49 3.51
CA THR A 166 -13.47 -21.86 3.45
C THR A 166 -13.89 -21.32 4.82
N GLY A 167 -13.06 -21.51 5.86
CA GLY A 167 -13.24 -20.97 7.19
C GLY A 167 -12.52 -19.63 7.34
N GLU A 168 -12.94 -18.83 8.31
CA GLU A 168 -12.36 -17.52 8.58
C GLU A 168 -11.03 -17.64 9.36
N ASN A 169 -10.16 -16.64 9.20
CA ASN A 169 -8.94 -16.43 10.01
C ASN A 169 -7.99 -17.64 10.03
N PHE A 170 -7.88 -18.30 8.89
CA PHE A 170 -6.91 -19.34 8.63
C PHE A 170 -5.85 -18.82 7.66
N ASN A 171 -4.59 -18.99 8.04
CA ASN A 171 -3.43 -18.61 7.27
C ASN A 171 -2.96 -19.76 6.36
N GLY A 172 -2.42 -19.40 5.20
CA GLY A 172 -1.76 -20.38 4.34
C GLY A 172 -0.39 -20.77 4.90
N VAL A 173 0.61 -19.93 4.64
CA VAL A 173 2.00 -20.14 5.09
C VAL A 173 2.44 -18.96 5.96
N TYR A 174 3.00 -19.25 7.13
CA TYR A 174 3.53 -18.25 8.06
C TYR A 174 5.03 -18.52 8.30
N VAL A 175 5.90 -17.60 7.89
CA VAL A 175 7.36 -17.74 7.97
C VAL A 175 7.92 -16.70 8.94
N ALA A 176 8.36 -17.14 10.12
CA ALA A 176 8.82 -16.33 11.24
C ALA A 176 10.34 -16.43 11.42
N GLY A 177 11.09 -15.97 10.42
CA GLY A 177 12.55 -16.01 10.36
C GLY A 177 13.12 -17.05 9.39
N GLY A 178 14.46 -17.10 9.31
CA GLY A 178 15.16 -18.04 8.45
C GLY A 178 15.07 -17.73 6.94
N SER A 179 15.30 -18.74 6.11
CA SER A 179 15.14 -18.65 4.65
C SER A 179 14.27 -19.80 4.16
N TYR A 180 13.21 -19.48 3.42
CA TYR A 180 12.27 -20.47 2.91
C TYR A 180 11.86 -20.19 1.47
N THR A 181 11.57 -21.25 0.71
CA THR A 181 11.13 -21.14 -0.70
C THR A 181 9.81 -21.86 -0.90
N LEU A 182 8.85 -21.17 -1.51
CA LEU A 182 7.62 -21.75 -2.03
C LEU A 182 7.74 -21.83 -3.57
N ASP A 183 7.92 -23.04 -4.11
CA ASP A 183 7.94 -23.32 -5.55
C ASP A 183 6.57 -23.86 -5.98
N ARG A 184 5.88 -23.13 -6.84
CA ARG A 184 4.54 -23.43 -7.36
C ARG A 184 3.49 -23.66 -6.28
N PRO A 185 3.36 -22.78 -5.27
CA PRO A 185 2.26 -22.89 -4.33
C PRO A 185 0.95 -22.49 -4.99
N ASP A 186 -0.12 -23.20 -4.64
CA ASP A 186 -1.48 -22.88 -5.01
C ASP A 186 -2.31 -22.73 -3.73
N VAL A 187 -2.63 -21.49 -3.37
CA VAL A 187 -3.33 -21.13 -2.13
C VAL A 187 -4.65 -20.45 -2.49
N SER A 188 -5.76 -20.97 -1.97
CA SER A 188 -7.09 -20.40 -2.21
C SER A 188 -7.88 -20.36 -0.90
N LEU A 189 -8.19 -19.15 -0.44
CA LEU A 189 -8.82 -18.88 0.84
C LEU A 189 -10.13 -18.10 0.64
N THR A 190 -11.23 -18.63 1.14
CA THR A 190 -12.54 -17.96 1.16
C THR A 190 -13.02 -17.78 2.60
N GLY A 191 -13.70 -16.67 2.88
CA GLY A 191 -14.09 -16.23 4.22
C GLY A 191 -13.21 -15.05 4.66
N ASN A 192 -13.56 -14.35 5.72
CA ASN A 192 -12.79 -13.19 6.15
C ASN A 192 -11.45 -13.58 6.79
N GLY A 193 -10.44 -12.74 6.60
CA GLY A 193 -9.37 -12.57 7.58
C GLY A 193 -9.82 -11.65 8.70
N ARG A 194 -8.89 -11.28 9.59
CA ARG A 194 -9.23 -10.44 10.75
C ARG A 194 -8.45 -9.14 10.81
N SER A 195 -7.17 -9.20 10.47
CA SER A 195 -6.27 -8.04 10.49
C SER A 195 -5.04 -8.36 9.67
N ASP A 196 -4.89 -7.70 8.54
CA ASP A 196 -3.71 -7.84 7.70
C ASP A 196 -2.50 -7.05 8.23
N PHE A 197 -2.70 -6.15 9.20
CA PHE A 197 -1.63 -5.51 10.00
C PHE A 197 -0.85 -6.49 10.90
N VAL A 198 -1.33 -7.73 11.04
CA VAL A 198 -0.60 -8.84 11.69
C VAL A 198 -0.64 -10.11 10.84
N GLY A 199 -1.10 -9.97 9.59
CA GLY A 199 -1.30 -11.07 8.66
C GLY A 199 -2.31 -12.14 9.11
N TYR A 200 -3.27 -11.85 9.99
CA TYR A 200 -4.21 -12.87 10.46
C TYR A 200 -5.27 -13.21 9.40
N GLY A 201 -5.18 -14.42 8.85
CA GLY A 201 -6.00 -14.89 7.73
C GLY A 201 -5.36 -14.73 6.35
N ALA A 202 -4.12 -14.22 6.28
CA ALA A 202 -3.40 -14.01 5.01
C ALA A 202 -2.94 -15.34 4.37
N ALA A 203 -2.81 -15.34 3.03
CA ALA A 203 -2.33 -16.52 2.31
C ALA A 203 -0.85 -16.79 2.57
N VAL A 204 -0.01 -15.75 2.58
CA VAL A 204 1.41 -15.84 2.92
C VAL A 204 1.78 -14.69 3.84
N THR A 205 2.41 -15.01 4.97
CA THR A 205 3.00 -14.02 5.88
C THR A 205 4.47 -14.33 6.09
N ALA A 206 5.33 -13.33 6.00
CA ALA A 206 6.74 -13.41 6.40
C ALA A 206 7.05 -12.34 7.45
N THR A 207 7.65 -12.73 8.57
CA THR A 207 8.07 -11.84 9.65
C THR A 207 9.39 -12.31 10.28
N GLY A 208 9.90 -11.60 11.28
CA GLY A 208 11.08 -12.00 12.04
C GLY A 208 12.38 -12.00 11.23
N GLY A 209 12.53 -11.09 10.28
CA GLY A 209 13.70 -10.99 9.41
C GLY A 209 13.84 -12.14 8.41
N ALA A 210 12.73 -12.81 8.06
CA ALA A 210 12.74 -13.93 7.12
C ALA A 210 13.19 -13.49 5.72
N ARG A 211 13.84 -14.40 4.98
CA ARG A 211 13.97 -14.30 3.53
C ARG A 211 13.05 -15.33 2.87
N LEU A 212 11.96 -14.88 2.28
CA LEU A 212 10.97 -15.74 1.64
C LEU A 212 11.00 -15.56 0.12
N VAL A 213 11.15 -16.64 -0.62
CA VAL A 213 10.95 -16.66 -2.08
C VAL A 213 9.63 -17.37 -2.39
N VAL A 214 8.77 -16.73 -3.16
CA VAL A 214 7.52 -17.28 -3.67
C VAL A 214 7.60 -17.27 -5.19
N ASP A 215 7.59 -18.45 -5.80
CA ASP A 215 7.93 -18.65 -7.22
C ASP A 215 6.81 -19.41 -7.93
N ASP A 216 6.36 -18.93 -9.08
CA ASP A 216 5.29 -19.52 -9.90
C ASP A 216 4.01 -19.81 -9.11
N ALA A 217 3.62 -18.87 -8.24
CA ALA A 217 2.50 -19.03 -7.33
C ALA A 217 1.15 -18.68 -7.96
N ARG A 218 0.10 -19.37 -7.50
CA ARG A 218 -1.30 -18.96 -7.66
C ARG A 218 -1.90 -18.71 -6.29
N ILE A 219 -2.17 -17.46 -5.95
CA ILE A 219 -2.80 -17.05 -4.69
C ILE A 219 -4.14 -16.39 -4.99
N THR A 220 -5.20 -16.90 -4.37
CA THR A 220 -6.56 -16.33 -4.45
C THR A 220 -7.13 -16.17 -3.05
N GLY A 221 -7.62 -14.97 -2.74
CA GLY A 221 -8.32 -14.66 -1.49
C GLY A 221 -9.69 -14.06 -1.80
N HIS A 222 -10.71 -14.43 -1.03
CA HIS A 222 -12.03 -13.78 -1.10
C HIS A 222 -12.55 -13.61 0.34
N GLY A 223 -12.60 -12.36 0.79
CA GLY A 223 -12.99 -12.01 2.16
C GLY A 223 -12.41 -10.68 2.65
N ALA A 224 -13.07 -10.05 3.62
CA ALA A 224 -12.55 -8.84 4.25
C ALA A 224 -11.23 -9.15 4.98
N ALA A 225 -10.24 -8.28 4.84
CA ALA A 225 -8.88 -8.46 5.34
C ALA A 225 -8.24 -9.82 4.97
N ARG A 226 -8.69 -10.48 3.88
CA ARG A 226 -8.13 -11.74 3.38
C ARG A 226 -6.94 -11.49 2.45
N THR A 227 -5.89 -10.90 3.01
CA THR A 227 -4.74 -10.44 2.23
C THR A 227 -3.94 -11.58 1.60
N GLY A 228 -3.43 -11.34 0.38
CA GLY A 228 -2.59 -12.31 -0.32
C GLY A 228 -1.22 -12.47 0.34
N VAL A 229 -0.45 -11.39 0.38
CA VAL A 229 0.92 -11.38 0.90
C VAL A 229 1.07 -10.33 2.00
N VAL A 230 1.57 -10.74 3.16
CA VAL A 230 2.00 -9.84 4.22
C VAL A 230 3.50 -10.01 4.44
N ALA A 231 4.24 -8.92 4.28
CA ALA A 231 5.66 -8.85 4.59
C ALA A 231 5.81 -7.95 5.82
N ASP A 232 6.47 -8.45 6.86
CA ASP A 232 6.57 -7.78 8.16
C ASP A 232 7.96 -7.97 8.80
N GLY A 233 8.26 -7.23 9.86
CA GLY A 233 9.31 -7.54 10.82
C GLY A 233 10.73 -7.55 10.25
N GLY A 234 11.04 -6.68 9.29
CA GLY A 234 12.35 -6.60 8.63
C GLY A 234 12.62 -7.72 7.62
N SER A 235 11.59 -8.44 7.19
CA SER A 235 11.71 -9.55 6.24
C SER A 235 11.99 -9.07 4.82
N ASN A 236 12.50 -9.98 3.97
CA ASN A 236 12.67 -9.79 2.53
C ASN A 236 11.84 -10.85 1.77
N VAL A 237 10.70 -10.42 1.24
CA VAL A 237 9.77 -11.27 0.46
C VAL A 237 9.96 -11.00 -1.02
N ILE A 238 10.29 -12.05 -1.77
CA ILE A 238 10.54 -11.99 -3.22
C ILE A 238 9.50 -12.89 -3.89
N VAL A 239 8.58 -12.28 -4.62
CA VAL A 239 7.53 -12.96 -5.36
C VAL A 239 7.86 -12.86 -6.85
N LYS A 240 7.92 -13.98 -7.54
CA LYS A 240 8.30 -13.99 -8.96
C LYS A 240 7.45 -14.96 -9.78
N ASP A 241 7.22 -14.59 -11.05
CA ASP A 241 6.47 -15.38 -12.02
C ASP A 241 5.06 -15.79 -11.51
N SER A 242 4.44 -14.97 -10.65
CA SER A 242 3.28 -15.37 -9.84
C SER A 242 2.01 -14.59 -10.17
N THR A 243 0.85 -15.14 -9.78
CA THR A 243 -0.45 -14.46 -9.82
C THR A 243 -1.06 -14.40 -8.42
N ILE A 244 -1.38 -13.20 -7.96
CA ILE A 244 -2.04 -12.92 -6.69
C ILE A 244 -3.32 -12.13 -6.97
N HIS A 245 -4.45 -12.61 -6.46
CA HIS A 245 -5.73 -11.97 -6.61
C HIS A 245 -6.51 -12.00 -5.30
N THR A 246 -7.06 -10.87 -4.87
CA THR A 246 -7.90 -10.76 -3.68
C THR A 246 -9.24 -10.08 -3.99
N GLU A 247 -10.34 -10.66 -3.53
CA GLU A 247 -11.71 -10.17 -3.68
C GLU A 247 -12.28 -9.73 -2.32
N ASP A 248 -13.09 -8.67 -2.34
CA ASP A 248 -13.72 -8.10 -1.15
C ASP A 248 -14.68 -9.11 -0.52
N GLY A 249 -14.82 -9.08 0.80
CA GLY A 249 -15.75 -9.92 1.55
C GLY A 249 -16.97 -9.19 2.09
N THR A 250 -17.77 -9.94 2.84
CA THR A 250 -18.84 -9.37 3.67
C THR A 250 -18.30 -9.08 5.06
N LEU A 251 -18.30 -7.81 5.47
CA LEU A 251 -17.91 -7.42 6.83
C LEU A 251 -18.82 -8.05 7.89
N PRO A 252 -18.33 -8.29 9.12
CA PRO A 252 -19.18 -8.70 10.24
C PRO A 252 -20.37 -7.76 10.43
N ALA A 253 -21.52 -8.31 10.84
CA ALA A 253 -22.77 -7.52 10.97
C ALA A 253 -22.69 -6.41 12.03
N ASP A 254 -21.81 -6.57 13.02
CA ASP A 254 -21.54 -5.59 14.08
C ASP A 254 -20.36 -4.67 13.75
N TYR A 255 -19.78 -4.77 12.55
CA TYR A 255 -18.63 -3.97 12.16
C TYR A 255 -18.98 -2.49 12.07
N GLN A 256 -18.13 -1.66 12.68
CA GLN A 256 -18.19 -0.21 12.59
C GLN A 256 -16.94 0.30 11.87
N SER A 257 -17.16 1.08 10.81
CA SER A 257 -16.07 1.71 10.04
C SER A 257 -15.18 2.56 10.93
N THR A 258 -13.87 2.25 10.94
CA THR A 258 -12.89 2.82 11.87
C THR A 258 -11.50 2.87 11.24
N VAL A 259 -10.64 3.74 11.77
CA VAL A 259 -9.18 3.76 11.52
C VAL A 259 -8.38 3.20 12.70
N GLU A 260 -9.04 2.62 13.71
CA GLU A 260 -8.34 1.86 14.74
C GLU A 260 -7.82 0.56 14.13
N LEU A 261 -6.52 0.50 13.91
CA LEU A 261 -5.90 -0.53 13.07
C LEU A 261 -6.16 -1.96 13.61
N ALA A 262 -6.30 -2.13 14.93
CA ALA A 262 -6.73 -3.39 15.59
C ALA A 262 -8.09 -3.95 15.10
N TYR A 263 -8.97 -3.07 14.64
CA TYR A 263 -10.34 -3.40 14.22
C TYR A 263 -10.60 -3.12 12.74
N MET A 264 -9.77 -2.29 12.10
CA MET A 264 -9.92 -1.85 10.73
C MET A 264 -9.95 -3.04 9.75
N GLN A 265 -11.03 -3.13 8.97
CA GLN A 265 -11.23 -4.16 7.96
C GLN A 265 -11.68 -3.58 6.63
N GLN A 266 -11.83 -2.26 6.50
CA GLN A 266 -12.18 -1.61 5.24
C GLN A 266 -11.41 -0.30 5.05
N ALA A 267 -11.28 0.12 3.79
CA ALA A 267 -10.69 1.40 3.42
C ALA A 267 -11.43 2.56 4.11
N PRO A 268 -10.72 3.58 4.63
CA PRO A 268 -11.36 4.81 5.08
C PRO A 268 -11.96 5.53 3.85
N TRP A 269 -13.26 5.75 3.86
CA TRP A 269 -13.94 6.40 2.73
C TRP A 269 -13.42 7.81 2.44
N MET A 270 -12.82 8.47 3.42
CA MET A 270 -12.22 9.80 3.30
C MET A 270 -11.02 9.84 2.34
N LEU A 271 -10.46 8.68 1.95
CA LEU A 271 -9.51 8.59 0.85
C LEU A 271 -10.17 8.71 -0.54
N GLY A 272 -11.50 8.79 -0.60
CA GLY A 272 -12.25 8.80 -1.86
C GLY A 272 -12.38 7.43 -2.51
N ILE A 273 -12.19 6.35 -1.75
CA ILE A 273 -12.29 4.94 -2.18
C ILE A 273 -13.10 4.11 -1.19
N VAL A 274 -13.52 2.92 -1.62
CA VAL A 274 -14.07 1.87 -0.75
C VAL A 274 -13.38 0.53 -1.06
N GLY A 275 -13.71 -0.49 -0.27
CA GLY A 275 -13.20 -1.85 -0.38
C GLY A 275 -12.66 -2.35 0.96
N ASN A 276 -12.42 -3.65 1.06
CA ASN A 276 -12.11 -4.30 2.33
C ASN A 276 -11.02 -5.37 2.27
N VAL A 277 -10.32 -5.50 1.15
CA VAL A 277 -9.16 -6.38 1.04
C VAL A 277 -7.99 -5.70 0.33
N ARG A 278 -6.78 -6.09 0.71
CA ARG A 278 -5.55 -5.72 0.00
C ARG A 278 -4.88 -6.95 -0.57
N ALA A 279 -4.22 -6.82 -1.71
CA ALA A 279 -3.41 -7.94 -2.22
C ALA A 279 -2.09 -8.08 -1.43
N THR A 280 -1.48 -6.94 -1.09
CA THR A 280 -0.23 -6.87 -0.31
C THR A 280 -0.32 -5.86 0.83
N ASN A 281 0.25 -6.22 1.98
CA ASN A 281 0.60 -5.25 3.02
C ASN A 281 2.07 -5.40 3.47
N LEU A 282 2.83 -4.32 3.39
CA LEU A 282 4.22 -4.18 3.85
C LEU A 282 4.24 -3.47 5.22
N LEU A 283 4.79 -4.14 6.22
CA LEU A 283 4.77 -3.76 7.62
C LEU A 283 6.18 -3.87 8.22
N GLY A 284 6.41 -3.24 9.37
CA GLY A 284 7.65 -3.30 10.12
C GLY A 284 8.80 -2.52 9.49
N ASP A 285 9.81 -2.23 10.30
CA ASP A 285 10.92 -1.37 9.91
C ASP A 285 11.89 -2.11 8.97
N GLY A 286 12.25 -1.46 7.86
CA GLY A 286 13.23 -1.97 6.89
C GLY A 286 12.79 -3.21 6.10
N THR A 287 11.50 -3.59 6.19
CA THR A 287 10.92 -4.72 5.46
C THR A 287 10.90 -4.46 3.96
N ARG A 288 11.02 -5.54 3.19
CA ARG A 288 11.06 -5.50 1.72
C ARG A 288 10.06 -6.49 1.14
N ALA A 289 9.31 -6.04 0.13
CA ALA A 289 8.53 -6.90 -0.74
C ALA A 289 8.82 -6.55 -2.20
N THR A 290 9.20 -7.54 -3.01
CA THR A 290 9.53 -7.34 -4.42
C THR A 290 8.79 -8.34 -5.30
N TYR A 291 8.10 -7.81 -6.30
CA TYR A 291 7.38 -8.56 -7.33
C TYR A 291 8.15 -8.51 -8.65
N VAL A 292 8.40 -9.67 -9.27
CA VAL A 292 9.12 -9.79 -10.54
C VAL A 292 8.29 -10.58 -11.53
N ASP A 293 8.00 -9.99 -12.70
CA ASP A 293 7.17 -10.60 -13.76
C ASP A 293 5.90 -11.27 -13.23
N SER A 294 5.20 -10.58 -12.32
CA SER A 294 4.03 -11.10 -11.61
C SER A 294 2.78 -10.28 -11.91
N ASP A 295 1.62 -10.87 -11.68
CA ASP A 295 0.30 -10.22 -11.79
C ASP A 295 -0.31 -10.13 -10.39
N ILE A 296 -0.56 -8.92 -9.92
CA ILE A 296 -1.09 -8.64 -8.58
C ILE A 296 -2.35 -7.80 -8.74
N SER A 297 -3.45 -8.26 -8.14
CA SER A 297 -4.72 -7.55 -8.20
C SER A 297 -5.54 -7.64 -6.92
N SER A 298 -6.34 -6.59 -6.69
CA SER A 298 -7.34 -6.51 -5.62
C SER A 298 -8.68 -6.04 -6.21
N GLU A 299 -9.81 -6.49 -5.67
CA GLU A 299 -11.13 -5.97 -6.05
C GLU A 299 -11.30 -4.52 -5.61
N GLY A 300 -11.10 -4.25 -4.32
CA GLY A 300 -11.17 -2.92 -3.74
C GLY A 300 -9.93 -2.56 -2.92
N TRP A 301 -10.02 -1.42 -2.20
CA TRP A 301 -9.00 -0.85 -1.32
C TRP A 301 -7.62 -0.64 -1.98
N GLY A 302 -6.77 -1.67 -2.10
CA GLY A 302 -5.39 -1.48 -2.52
C GLY A 302 -4.63 -2.73 -2.97
N VAL A 303 -3.80 -2.59 -4.00
CA VAL A 303 -2.99 -3.71 -4.51
C VAL A 303 -1.66 -3.85 -3.75
N LEU A 304 -0.82 -2.81 -3.76
CA LEU A 304 0.50 -2.80 -3.15
C LEU A 304 0.58 -1.77 -2.01
N SER A 305 0.26 -2.18 -0.78
CA SER A 305 0.25 -1.24 0.35
C SER A 305 1.50 -1.36 1.22
N ALA A 306 2.00 -0.23 1.73
CA ALA A 306 2.79 -0.16 2.95
C ALA A 306 1.97 0.48 4.06
N ASP A 307 2.21 0.10 5.31
CA ASP A 307 1.53 0.66 6.49
C ASP A 307 2.51 0.86 7.65
N VAL A 308 2.26 0.21 8.78
CA VAL A 308 2.94 0.44 10.06
C VAL A 308 4.38 -0.01 9.94
N GLY A 309 5.31 0.94 9.91
CA GLY A 309 6.75 0.70 9.87
C GLY A 309 7.49 1.92 9.37
N SER A 310 8.82 1.85 9.35
CA SER A 310 9.68 2.84 8.70
C SER A 310 10.63 2.25 7.66
N ASP A 311 11.06 3.07 6.70
CA ASP A 311 12.14 2.75 5.76
C ASP A 311 11.91 1.50 4.89
N GLY A 312 10.65 1.09 4.70
CA GLY A 312 10.26 -0.05 3.88
C GLY A 312 10.69 0.08 2.41
N LYS A 313 10.71 -1.05 1.69
CA LYS A 313 10.93 -1.11 0.25
C LYS A 313 9.86 -1.95 -0.43
N LEU A 314 9.09 -1.34 -1.34
CA LEU A 314 8.07 -2.02 -2.12
C LEU A 314 8.42 -1.89 -3.61
N THR A 315 8.58 -3.00 -4.31
CA THR A 315 9.14 -2.96 -5.67
C THR A 315 8.35 -3.86 -6.60
N ALA A 316 8.08 -3.39 -7.82
CA ALA A 316 7.55 -4.22 -8.89
C ALA A 316 8.37 -4.03 -10.17
N ILE A 317 8.86 -5.14 -10.72
CA ILE A 317 9.67 -5.19 -11.94
C ILE A 317 8.91 -6.01 -12.98
N ASN A 318 8.66 -5.44 -14.16
CA ASN A 318 7.97 -6.10 -15.28
C ASN A 318 6.60 -6.69 -14.91
N SER A 319 5.94 -6.16 -13.88
CA SER A 319 4.74 -6.75 -13.30
C SER A 319 3.46 -6.01 -13.73
N ARG A 320 2.30 -6.62 -13.48
CA ARG A 320 0.99 -5.97 -13.56
C ARG A 320 0.47 -5.69 -12.15
N VAL A 321 -0.03 -4.48 -11.95
CA VAL A 321 -0.71 -4.03 -10.73
C VAL A 321 -2.08 -3.53 -11.15
N SER A 322 -3.16 -4.15 -10.69
CA SER A 322 -4.50 -3.74 -11.13
C SER A 322 -5.59 -3.86 -10.08
N THR A 323 -6.56 -2.95 -10.13
CA THR A 323 -7.84 -3.16 -9.47
C THR A 323 -8.77 -3.97 -10.38
N THR A 324 -9.73 -4.66 -9.78
CA THR A 324 -10.70 -5.51 -10.51
C THR A 324 -12.16 -5.16 -10.24
N GLY A 325 -12.42 -4.41 -9.16
CA GLY A 325 -13.69 -3.71 -8.93
C GLY A 325 -13.68 -2.33 -9.59
N ASP A 326 -14.50 -1.40 -9.07
CA ASP A 326 -14.62 -0.02 -9.60
C ASP A 326 -13.85 1.02 -8.75
N GLU A 327 -13.02 0.57 -7.80
CA GLU A 327 -12.41 1.40 -6.76
C GLU A 327 -11.04 0.88 -6.30
N GLY A 328 -10.21 1.78 -5.75
CA GLY A 328 -8.97 1.43 -5.07
C GLY A 328 -7.72 2.01 -5.70
N TYR A 329 -6.57 1.67 -5.12
CA TYR A 329 -5.27 2.17 -5.56
C TYR A 329 -4.29 1.07 -6.00
N GLY A 330 -3.36 1.44 -6.86
CA GLY A 330 -2.22 0.61 -7.24
C GLY A 330 -1.22 0.44 -6.11
N SER A 331 -0.72 1.55 -5.54
CA SER A 331 0.15 1.52 -4.36
C SER A 331 -0.18 2.55 -3.27
N TYR A 332 0.30 2.30 -2.05
CA TYR A 332 0.16 3.21 -0.91
C TYR A 332 1.48 3.34 -0.14
N ALA A 333 2.11 4.51 -0.27
CA ALA A 333 3.44 4.78 0.26
C ALA A 333 3.36 5.61 1.56
N ILE A 334 3.73 5.02 2.69
CA ILE A 334 3.75 5.67 4.01
C ILE A 334 5.00 5.27 4.78
N GLY A 335 5.34 6.03 5.83
CA GLY A 335 6.42 5.67 6.77
C GLY A 335 7.84 5.79 6.17
N GLY A 336 8.08 6.66 5.20
CA GLY A 336 9.39 6.73 4.55
C GLY A 336 9.67 5.55 3.61
N THR A 337 8.65 4.80 3.21
CA THR A 337 8.80 3.71 2.24
C THR A 337 9.33 4.24 0.91
N THR A 338 10.28 3.52 0.31
CA THR A 338 10.68 3.74 -1.08
C THR A 338 9.99 2.73 -1.97
N GLU A 339 9.24 3.22 -2.95
CA GLU A 339 8.55 2.40 -3.94
C GLU A 339 9.22 2.52 -5.31
N GLU A 340 9.52 1.38 -5.94
CA GLU A 340 10.27 1.31 -7.19
C GLU A 340 9.51 0.48 -8.22
N PHE A 341 9.07 1.11 -9.31
CA PHE A 341 8.25 0.49 -10.33
C PHE A 341 8.93 0.57 -11.70
N LEU A 342 9.55 -0.53 -12.13
CA LEU A 342 10.30 -0.59 -13.37
C LEU A 342 9.62 -1.49 -14.40
N GLY A 343 9.25 -0.93 -15.55
CA GLY A 343 8.57 -1.69 -16.60
C GLY A 343 7.20 -2.23 -16.20
N THR A 344 6.56 -1.62 -15.20
CA THR A 344 5.33 -2.10 -14.58
C THR A 344 4.10 -1.51 -15.28
N ARG A 345 3.02 -2.31 -15.43
CA ARG A 345 1.72 -1.82 -15.92
C ARG A 345 0.75 -1.68 -14.76
N PHE A 346 0.32 -0.44 -14.50
CA PHE A 346 -0.82 -0.13 -13.64
C PHE A 346 -2.09 -0.03 -14.48
N ASP A 347 -3.17 -0.62 -13.99
CA ASP A 347 -4.52 -0.56 -14.56
C ASP A 347 -5.51 -0.45 -13.39
N VAL A 348 -5.84 0.78 -13.00
CA VAL A 348 -6.49 1.06 -11.71
C VAL A 348 -7.65 2.03 -11.81
N ASP A 349 -8.63 1.92 -10.92
CA ASP A 349 -9.85 2.73 -11.01
C ASP A 349 -9.70 4.13 -10.40
N THR A 350 -9.02 4.27 -9.26
CA THR A 350 -8.98 5.56 -8.53
C THR A 350 -7.61 6.22 -8.55
N TYR A 351 -6.59 5.55 -8.03
CA TYR A 351 -5.25 6.12 -7.90
C TYR A 351 -4.19 5.13 -8.38
N ALA A 352 -3.22 5.58 -9.18
CA ALA A 352 -2.00 4.80 -9.37
C ALA A 352 -1.27 4.64 -8.04
N ALA A 353 -1.17 5.72 -7.27
CA ALA A 353 -0.64 5.69 -5.92
C ALA A 353 -1.29 6.72 -4.99
N ILE A 354 -1.29 6.40 -3.70
CA ILE A 354 -1.48 7.37 -2.61
C ILE A 354 -0.14 7.51 -1.87
N ASN A 355 0.32 8.74 -1.68
CA ASN A 355 1.56 9.05 -0.98
C ASN A 355 1.29 9.81 0.32
N ARG A 356 1.78 9.26 1.43
CA ARG A 356 1.69 9.79 2.79
C ARG A 356 3.03 9.69 3.51
N GLY A 357 4.12 10.07 2.86
CA GLY A 357 5.45 10.09 3.46
C GLY A 357 6.48 9.23 2.75
N GLY A 358 6.20 8.75 1.54
CA GLY A 358 7.08 7.88 0.77
C GLY A 358 7.79 8.58 -0.38
N ALA A 359 8.72 7.86 -1.00
CA ALA A 359 9.38 8.23 -2.25
C ALA A 359 9.04 7.18 -3.31
N ILE A 360 8.40 7.60 -4.40
CA ILE A 360 7.91 6.71 -5.46
C ILE A 360 8.67 6.99 -6.75
N HIS A 361 9.15 5.94 -7.41
CA HIS A 361 9.82 6.04 -8.71
C HIS A 361 9.16 5.15 -9.76
N TYR A 362 8.88 5.73 -10.93
CA TYR A 362 8.40 5.05 -12.13
C TYR A 362 9.39 5.20 -13.29
N GLY A 363 9.91 4.07 -13.78
CA GLY A 363 10.92 4.07 -14.85
C GLY A 363 10.88 2.83 -15.74
N ASP A 364 11.82 2.76 -16.68
CA ASP A 364 12.00 1.59 -17.55
C ASP A 364 12.70 0.44 -16.79
N SER A 365 12.37 -0.81 -17.13
CA SER A 365 13.12 -2.00 -16.68
C SER A 365 14.36 -2.26 -17.54
N ASP A 366 15.20 -1.24 -17.73
CA ASP A 366 16.48 -1.45 -18.40
C ASP A 366 17.40 -2.38 -17.57
N ARG A 367 18.35 -3.02 -18.26
CA ARG A 367 19.20 -4.06 -17.66
C ARG A 367 20.06 -3.54 -16.51
N ALA A 368 20.50 -2.29 -16.56
CA ALA A 368 21.36 -1.73 -15.51
C ALA A 368 20.54 -1.44 -14.26
N SER A 369 19.37 -0.83 -14.41
CA SER A 369 18.44 -0.54 -13.30
C SER A 369 17.94 -1.81 -12.62
N VAL A 370 17.52 -2.82 -13.41
CA VAL A 370 17.11 -4.12 -12.85
C VAL A 370 18.27 -4.83 -12.13
N ALA A 371 19.50 -4.77 -12.66
CA ALA A 371 20.67 -5.35 -11.99
C ALA A 371 21.03 -4.62 -10.69
N ALA A 372 20.84 -3.30 -10.64
CA ALA A 372 21.04 -2.49 -9.43
C ALA A 372 20.01 -2.85 -8.34
N LEU A 373 18.73 -3.01 -8.70
CA LEU A 373 17.69 -3.49 -7.77
C LEU A 373 17.96 -4.91 -7.28
N ASN A 374 18.35 -5.82 -8.19
CA ASN A 374 18.72 -7.19 -7.82
C ASN A 374 19.81 -7.25 -6.73
N THR A 375 20.78 -6.32 -6.80
CA THR A 375 21.87 -6.22 -5.83
C THR A 375 21.43 -5.51 -4.55
N SER A 376 20.81 -4.33 -4.65
CA SER A 376 20.46 -3.50 -3.48
C SER A 376 19.37 -4.14 -2.61
N LEU A 377 18.44 -4.89 -3.22
CA LEU A 377 17.34 -5.56 -2.53
C LEU A 377 17.65 -7.02 -2.16
N ASP A 378 18.84 -7.55 -2.49
CA ASP A 378 19.20 -8.97 -2.30
C ASP A 378 18.17 -9.96 -2.91
N LEU A 379 17.70 -9.67 -4.13
CA LEU A 379 16.71 -10.50 -4.81
C LEU A 379 17.29 -11.87 -5.20
N ARG A 380 18.61 -11.90 -5.49
CA ARG A 380 19.36 -13.08 -5.94
C ARG A 380 18.80 -13.73 -7.20
N LEU A 381 18.27 -12.92 -8.11
CA LEU A 381 17.91 -13.37 -9.44
C LEU A 381 19.16 -13.92 -10.14
N SER A 382 19.01 -15.11 -10.71
CA SER A 382 20.03 -15.75 -11.52
C SER A 382 20.29 -14.95 -12.80
N GLN A 383 21.45 -15.20 -13.41
CA GLN A 383 21.77 -14.63 -14.71
C GLN A 383 20.78 -15.06 -15.81
N ARG A 384 20.10 -16.19 -15.65
CA ARG A 384 19.05 -16.63 -16.57
C ARG A 384 17.79 -15.79 -16.39
N GLU A 385 17.34 -15.57 -15.16
CA GLU A 385 16.17 -14.74 -14.84
C GLU A 385 16.39 -13.29 -15.28
N LEU A 386 17.54 -12.70 -14.97
CA LEU A 386 17.88 -11.34 -15.42
C LEU A 386 17.88 -11.17 -16.94
N ARG A 387 18.26 -12.22 -17.69
CA ARG A 387 18.20 -12.21 -19.15
C ARG A 387 16.80 -12.43 -19.72
N ALA A 388 15.90 -13.04 -18.95
CA ALA A 388 14.52 -13.28 -19.33
C ALA A 388 13.65 -12.03 -19.14
N LEU A 389 14.07 -11.10 -18.27
CA LEU A 389 13.42 -9.81 -18.11
C LEU A 389 13.71 -8.90 -19.32
N ASP A 390 12.73 -8.78 -20.20
CA ASP A 390 12.77 -7.81 -21.30
C ASP A 390 12.73 -6.38 -20.77
N ARG A 391 13.41 -5.46 -21.46
CA ARG A 391 13.23 -4.02 -21.21
C ARG A 391 11.79 -3.64 -21.57
N ARG A 392 11.07 -3.08 -20.60
CA ARG A 392 9.72 -2.53 -20.73
C ARG A 392 9.71 -1.12 -20.16
N ARG A 393 8.88 -0.26 -20.73
CA ARG A 393 8.53 1.02 -20.11
C ARG A 393 7.42 0.80 -19.08
N THR A 394 7.38 1.65 -18.06
CA THR A 394 6.21 1.70 -17.16
C THR A 394 5.02 2.35 -17.87
N VAL A 395 3.83 1.82 -17.64
CA VAL A 395 2.56 2.37 -18.15
C VAL A 395 1.59 2.44 -17.00
N ILE A 396 1.03 3.63 -16.77
CA ILE A 396 0.02 3.88 -15.76
C ILE A 396 -1.27 4.27 -16.46
N ASP A 397 -2.29 3.43 -16.30
CA ASP A 397 -3.65 3.70 -16.69
C ASP A 397 -4.49 3.84 -15.41
N SER A 398 -5.00 5.04 -15.14
CA SER A 398 -5.91 5.30 -14.01
C SER A 398 -7.19 5.97 -14.49
N ASP A 399 -8.35 5.45 -14.10
CA ASP A 399 -9.63 6.04 -14.50
C ASP A 399 -9.91 7.39 -13.83
N ARG A 400 -9.24 7.67 -12.71
CA ARG A 400 -9.34 8.97 -12.02
C ARG A 400 -7.98 9.64 -11.96
N TRP A 401 -7.25 9.52 -10.86
CA TRP A 401 -6.03 10.29 -10.63
C TRP A 401 -4.77 9.44 -10.75
N GLY A 402 -3.65 10.07 -11.08
CA GLY A 402 -2.35 9.40 -11.06
C GLY A 402 -1.90 9.20 -9.62
N VAL A 403 -1.29 10.23 -9.03
CA VAL A 403 -0.83 10.19 -7.63
C VAL A 403 -1.62 11.17 -6.79
N MET A 404 -2.14 10.72 -5.64
CA MET A 404 -2.70 11.57 -4.60
C MET A 404 -1.71 11.73 -3.44
N TRP A 405 -1.51 12.95 -2.95
CA TRP A 405 -0.82 13.19 -1.68
C TRP A 405 -1.81 13.46 -0.56
N HIS A 406 -1.65 12.69 0.52
CA HIS A 406 -2.35 12.85 1.80
C HIS A 406 -1.37 12.96 2.98
N GLY A 407 -0.12 13.20 2.64
CA GLY A 407 1.04 13.52 3.48
C GLY A 407 2.16 13.99 2.55
N SER A 408 3.26 14.50 3.10
CA SER A 408 4.43 14.89 2.29
C SER A 408 5.00 13.70 1.52
N GLY A 409 5.72 13.92 0.42
CA GLY A 409 6.42 12.82 -0.26
C GLY A 409 6.84 13.17 -1.67
N SER A 410 7.63 12.28 -2.29
CA SER A 410 8.19 12.52 -3.61
C SER A 410 7.75 11.51 -4.66
N VAL A 411 7.71 11.98 -5.91
CA VAL A 411 7.50 11.15 -7.10
C VAL A 411 8.56 11.51 -8.16
N SER A 412 9.27 10.50 -8.68
CA SER A 412 10.11 10.62 -9.87
C SER A 412 9.56 9.78 -11.02
N ILE A 413 9.55 10.35 -12.22
CA ILE A 413 9.12 9.69 -13.45
C ILE A 413 10.18 9.91 -14.53
N ASP A 414 10.68 8.82 -15.11
CA ASP A 414 11.65 8.88 -16.20
C ASP A 414 11.46 7.78 -17.26
N GLY A 415 12.44 7.65 -18.16
CA GLY A 415 12.44 6.66 -19.22
C GLY A 415 11.31 6.89 -20.22
N GLY A 416 10.72 5.80 -20.70
CA GLY A 416 9.58 5.83 -21.61
C GLY A 416 8.22 5.91 -20.91
N THR A 417 8.19 6.21 -19.61
CA THR A 417 6.99 6.06 -18.77
C THR A 417 5.78 6.83 -19.32
N GLN A 418 4.63 6.16 -19.42
CA GLN A 418 3.39 6.77 -19.90
C GLN A 418 2.38 6.85 -18.75
N VAL A 419 1.91 8.05 -18.39
CA VAL A 419 0.88 8.25 -17.38
C VAL A 419 -0.39 8.76 -18.03
N ARG A 420 -1.44 7.94 -18.02
CA ARG A 420 -2.77 8.23 -18.57
C ARG A 420 -3.78 8.22 -17.43
N THR A 421 -4.47 9.34 -17.24
CA THR A 421 -5.40 9.54 -16.13
C THR A 421 -6.72 10.10 -16.63
N GLY A 422 -7.86 9.68 -16.08
CA GLY A 422 -9.16 10.28 -16.42
C GLY A 422 -9.35 11.70 -15.85
N ARG A 423 -8.64 12.01 -14.77
CA ARG A 423 -8.58 13.31 -14.08
C ARG A 423 -7.12 13.77 -13.96
N ALA A 424 -6.82 14.58 -12.94
CA ALA A 424 -5.49 15.13 -12.74
C ALA A 424 -4.40 14.05 -12.64
N THR A 425 -3.27 14.28 -13.30
CA THR A 425 -2.09 13.41 -13.14
C THR A 425 -1.59 13.41 -11.70
N PHE A 426 -1.59 14.57 -11.06
CA PHE A 426 -1.18 14.77 -9.68
C PHE A 426 -2.26 15.52 -8.91
N LEU A 427 -2.72 14.94 -7.80
CA LEU A 427 -3.67 15.52 -6.85
C LEU A 427 -2.97 15.74 -5.51
N ASP A 428 -2.66 17.00 -5.20
CA ASP A 428 -2.02 17.38 -3.94
C ASP A 428 -3.05 18.03 -3.01
N LYS A 429 -3.36 17.36 -1.91
CA LYS A 429 -4.28 17.85 -0.87
C LYS A 429 -3.51 18.64 0.19
N GLY A 430 -2.83 19.70 -0.25
CA GLY A 430 -2.21 20.68 0.64
C GLY A 430 -0.90 20.22 1.29
N GLN A 431 -0.14 19.32 0.65
CA GLN A 431 1.06 18.70 1.22
C GLN A 431 2.37 19.33 0.68
N ALA A 432 3.48 19.12 1.40
CA ALA A 432 4.81 19.44 0.89
C ALA A 432 5.26 18.29 -0.03
N VAL A 433 5.37 18.55 -1.33
CA VAL A 433 5.59 17.50 -2.34
C VAL A 433 6.74 17.85 -3.26
N ASP A 434 7.46 16.82 -3.70
CA ASP A 434 8.54 16.94 -4.69
C ASP A 434 8.24 16.04 -5.89
N VAL A 435 8.00 16.63 -7.06
CA VAL A 435 7.73 15.90 -8.30
C VAL A 435 8.83 16.19 -9.31
N THR A 436 9.51 15.14 -9.78
CA THR A 436 10.49 15.24 -10.87
C THR A 436 10.02 14.43 -12.07
N VAL A 437 10.03 15.03 -13.26
CA VAL A 437 9.74 14.31 -14.51
C VAL A 437 10.83 14.58 -15.54
N ASP A 438 11.48 13.52 -16.00
CA ASP A 438 12.45 13.55 -17.09
C ASP A 438 11.85 12.96 -18.37
N GLY A 439 11.53 13.84 -19.32
CA GLY A 439 10.98 13.47 -20.62
C GLY A 439 12.02 13.09 -21.68
N SER A 440 13.32 13.14 -21.38
CA SER A 440 14.39 12.98 -22.38
C SER A 440 14.34 11.63 -23.13
N ASP A 441 13.82 10.59 -22.48
CA ASP A 441 13.62 9.25 -23.06
C ASP A 441 12.15 8.93 -23.43
N GLY A 442 11.29 9.95 -23.44
CA GLY A 442 9.92 9.87 -23.98
C GLY A 442 8.82 9.69 -22.94
N ALA A 443 9.07 10.06 -21.67
CA ALA A 443 8.04 10.09 -20.64
C ALA A 443 6.89 11.03 -21.03
N LYS A 444 5.64 10.66 -20.71
CA LYS A 444 4.44 11.46 -21.04
C LYS A 444 3.44 11.49 -19.90
N LEU A 445 2.84 12.66 -19.73
CA LEU A 445 1.69 12.90 -18.84
C LEU A 445 0.47 13.24 -19.70
N LEU A 446 -0.59 12.44 -19.57
CA LEU A 446 -1.75 12.45 -20.46
C LEU A 446 -3.07 12.45 -19.66
N PRO A 447 -3.37 13.52 -18.90
CA PRO A 447 -4.65 13.66 -18.20
C PRO A 447 -5.79 13.97 -19.18
N ALA A 448 -6.87 13.20 -19.12
CA ALA A 448 -8.01 13.34 -20.03
C ALA A 448 -8.82 14.62 -19.78
N ASP A 449 -8.91 15.08 -18.52
CA ASP A 449 -9.54 16.35 -18.16
C ASP A 449 -8.63 17.58 -18.40
N GLY A 450 -7.39 17.34 -18.84
CA GLY A 450 -6.41 18.38 -19.10
C GLY A 450 -5.79 18.98 -17.83
N THR A 451 -5.88 18.34 -16.67
CA THR A 451 -5.22 18.79 -15.43
C THR A 451 -3.93 18.02 -15.19
N LEU A 452 -2.78 18.70 -15.27
CA LEU A 452 -1.49 18.07 -14.96
C LEU A 452 -1.27 18.02 -13.45
N PHE A 453 -1.57 19.11 -12.75
CA PHE A 453 -1.38 19.22 -11.30
C PHE A 453 -2.52 20.01 -10.65
N GLN A 454 -3.11 19.45 -9.60
CA GLN A 454 -4.13 20.10 -8.78
C GLN A 454 -3.67 20.14 -7.33
N LEU A 455 -3.21 21.30 -6.88
CA LEU A 455 -3.05 21.60 -5.46
C LEU A 455 -4.36 22.21 -4.94
N MET A 456 -4.93 21.61 -3.90
CA MET A 456 -6.16 22.04 -3.25
C MET A 456 -6.05 21.91 -1.73
N GLU A 457 -7.08 22.38 -1.03
CA GLU A 457 -7.20 22.09 0.40
C GLU A 457 -7.42 20.61 0.67
N ASP A 458 -7.02 20.18 1.85
CA ASP A 458 -7.38 18.84 2.32
C ASP A 458 -8.88 18.78 2.60
N ASP A 459 -9.53 17.86 1.90
CA ASP A 459 -10.97 17.62 2.00
C ASP A 459 -11.30 16.33 2.76
N ASP A 460 -10.30 15.68 3.40
CA ASP A 460 -10.53 14.59 4.34
C ASP A 460 -11.12 15.14 5.67
N PRO A 461 -12.39 14.83 6.01
CA PRO A 461 -13.00 15.31 7.24
C PRO A 461 -12.57 14.54 8.51
N GLY A 462 -11.77 13.49 8.34
CA GLY A 462 -11.25 12.65 9.39
C GLY A 462 -12.27 11.77 10.10
N PRO A 463 -11.79 10.87 10.97
CA PRO A 463 -12.62 10.13 11.91
C PRO A 463 -13.11 11.06 13.01
N VAL A 464 -14.24 10.70 13.62
CA VAL A 464 -14.81 11.38 14.77
C VAL A 464 -14.69 10.45 15.98
N VAL A 465 -14.41 11.00 17.16
CA VAL A 465 -14.45 10.22 18.40
C VAL A 465 -15.90 10.03 18.82
N VAL A 466 -16.37 8.78 18.84
CA VAL A 466 -17.69 8.39 19.35
C VAL A 466 -17.49 7.31 20.41
N ASP A 467 -17.95 7.57 21.63
CA ASP A 467 -17.79 6.66 22.78
C ASP A 467 -16.34 6.19 23.02
N GLY A 468 -15.38 7.10 22.80
CA GLY A 468 -13.94 6.83 22.97
C GLY A 468 -13.29 6.08 21.81
N LYS A 469 -14.03 5.82 20.72
CA LYS A 469 -13.53 5.14 19.52
C LYS A 469 -13.44 6.08 18.32
N LEU A 470 -12.44 5.89 17.47
CA LEU A 470 -12.31 6.63 16.21
C LEU A 470 -13.19 5.98 15.13
N VAL A 471 -14.27 6.65 14.73
CA VAL A 471 -15.22 6.14 13.74
C VAL A 471 -15.24 7.01 12.49
N ASN A 472 -15.34 6.41 11.32
CA ASN A 472 -15.27 7.11 10.04
C ASN A 472 -16.63 7.74 9.68
N THR A 473 -17.08 8.67 10.52
CA THR A 473 -18.37 9.40 10.39
C THR A 473 -18.17 10.90 10.19
N GLY A 474 -16.95 11.33 9.87
CA GLY A 474 -16.64 12.72 9.55
C GLY A 474 -17.53 13.26 8.44
N VAL A 475 -17.69 14.57 8.40
CA VAL A 475 -18.43 15.25 7.34
C VAL A 475 -17.59 16.42 6.87
N TYR A 476 -17.29 16.44 5.58
CA TYR A 476 -16.62 17.58 4.98
C TYR A 476 -17.65 18.68 4.73
N HIS A 477 -17.25 19.91 4.99
CA HIS A 477 -18.03 21.10 4.70
C HIS A 477 -17.21 22.09 3.89
N GLU A 478 -17.78 22.56 2.79
CA GLU A 478 -17.14 23.54 1.93
C GLU A 478 -16.84 24.83 2.71
N PRO A 479 -15.60 25.34 2.67
CA PRO A 479 -15.24 26.60 3.29
C PRO A 479 -16.10 27.76 2.77
N THR A 480 -16.70 28.54 3.68
CA THR A 480 -17.50 29.72 3.30
C THR A 480 -16.67 31.01 3.31
N GLY A 481 -17.10 32.01 2.54
CA GLY A 481 -16.47 33.32 2.47
C GLY A 481 -15.13 33.35 1.72
N GLU A 482 -14.51 34.53 1.72
CA GLU A 482 -13.28 34.80 0.98
C GLU A 482 -12.02 34.36 1.76
N PRO A 483 -10.94 33.93 1.08
CA PRO A 483 -9.64 33.74 1.73
C PRO A 483 -9.14 35.06 2.34
N THR A 484 -8.69 35.00 3.59
CA THR A 484 -8.00 36.12 4.24
C THR A 484 -6.51 35.98 4.04
N LYS A 485 -5.85 37.06 3.59
CA LYS A 485 -4.40 37.09 3.42
C LYS A 485 -3.69 36.85 4.75
N VAL A 486 -2.77 35.88 4.78
CA VAL A 486 -1.85 35.66 5.91
C VAL A 486 -0.66 36.62 5.77
N ALA A 487 -0.43 37.43 6.81
CA ALA A 487 0.56 38.50 6.79
C ALA A 487 2.00 37.99 6.63
N ASP A 488 2.33 36.88 7.29
CA ASP A 488 3.69 36.33 7.35
C ASP A 488 3.96 35.24 6.31
N PHE A 489 3.11 35.12 5.27
CA PHE A 489 3.31 34.17 4.17
C PHE A 489 3.66 34.89 2.87
N ASP A 490 4.90 34.73 2.42
CA ASP A 490 5.42 35.35 1.20
C ASP A 490 5.12 34.49 -0.03
N VAL A 491 4.09 34.86 -0.78
CA VAL A 491 3.69 34.16 -2.00
C VAL A 491 4.72 34.22 -3.13
N THR A 492 5.78 35.03 -2.99
CA THR A 492 6.83 35.24 -4.00
C THR A 492 8.14 34.52 -3.69
N ALA A 493 8.29 34.00 -2.48
CA ALA A 493 9.44 33.24 -2.02
C ALA A 493 9.13 31.74 -1.99
N VAL A 494 10.15 30.92 -2.24
CA VAL A 494 10.05 29.47 -2.08
C VAL A 494 10.24 29.15 -0.60
N HIS A 495 9.42 28.24 -0.08
CA HIS A 495 9.51 27.70 1.27
C HIS A 495 9.77 26.20 1.24
N ASP A 496 10.27 25.66 2.36
CA ASP A 496 10.58 24.23 2.51
C ASP A 496 9.33 23.34 2.46
N ASP A 497 8.13 23.90 2.68
CA ASP A 497 6.86 23.20 2.69
C ASP A 497 6.03 23.42 1.41
N ASP A 498 6.58 24.06 0.37
CA ASP A 498 5.87 24.29 -0.89
C ASP A 498 5.66 23.00 -1.69
N ALA A 499 4.76 23.05 -2.68
CA ALA A 499 4.61 22.00 -3.68
C ALA A 499 5.57 22.27 -4.85
N VAL A 500 6.56 21.41 -5.04
CA VAL A 500 7.67 21.61 -5.99
C VAL A 500 7.56 20.63 -7.16
N LEU A 501 7.60 21.18 -8.38
CA LEU A 501 7.61 20.41 -9.63
C LEU A 501 8.82 20.82 -10.46
N ASP A 502 9.66 19.86 -10.83
CA ASP A 502 10.73 20.01 -11.82
C ASP A 502 10.48 19.10 -13.02
N LEU A 503 10.09 19.70 -14.14
CA LEU A 503 9.73 18.99 -15.36
C LEU A 503 10.73 19.38 -16.47
N ARG A 504 11.44 18.40 -17.01
CA ARG A 504 12.49 18.62 -18.01
C ARG A 504 12.32 17.79 -19.26
N ASP A 505 12.77 18.34 -20.38
CA ASP A 505 12.82 17.67 -21.68
C ASP A 505 11.47 17.05 -22.10
N ILE A 506 10.36 17.74 -21.79
CA ILE A 506 9.01 17.20 -21.92
C ILE A 506 8.05 18.14 -22.65
N ASP A 507 7.16 17.56 -23.46
CA ASP A 507 6.06 18.26 -24.11
C ASP A 507 4.74 18.03 -23.33
N LEU A 508 4.13 19.12 -22.86
CA LEU A 508 2.99 19.12 -21.96
C LEU A 508 1.79 19.86 -22.58
N THR A 509 0.61 19.25 -22.46
CA THR A 509 -0.68 19.90 -22.72
C THR A 509 -1.57 19.69 -21.52
N GLY A 510 -2.02 20.78 -20.90
CA GLY A 510 -2.84 20.74 -19.70
C GLY A 510 -2.48 21.85 -18.73
N ASN A 511 -3.25 21.95 -17.65
CA ASN A 511 -3.21 23.05 -16.71
C ASN A 511 -2.60 22.63 -15.37
N LEU A 512 -2.00 23.59 -14.67
CA LEU A 512 -1.49 23.43 -13.32
C LEU A 512 -2.16 24.46 -12.41
N TYR A 513 -2.83 23.99 -11.36
CA TYR A 513 -3.64 24.81 -10.49
C TYR A 513 -3.11 24.81 -9.06
N ASN A 514 -3.06 26.01 -8.45
CA ASN A 514 -2.93 26.16 -7.01
C ASN A 514 -4.23 26.76 -6.46
N GLY A 515 -5.08 25.89 -5.94
CA GLY A 515 -6.39 26.19 -5.38
C GLY A 515 -6.42 26.29 -3.87
N LEU A 516 -5.26 26.26 -3.20
CA LEU A 516 -5.18 26.33 -1.74
C LEU A 516 -5.74 27.67 -1.24
N ARG A 517 -6.58 27.64 -0.20
CA ARG A 517 -7.13 28.84 0.43
C ARG A 517 -6.13 29.41 1.45
N GLY A 518 -5.46 28.53 2.19
CA GLY A 518 -4.58 28.86 3.30
C GLY A 518 -5.33 29.37 4.53
N ASN A 519 -4.58 29.55 5.63
CA ASN A 519 -5.06 29.89 6.96
C ASN A 519 -6.02 28.83 7.55
N ASN A 520 -5.77 27.57 7.22
CA ASN A 520 -6.53 26.45 7.77
C ASN A 520 -6.01 26.07 9.16
N PRO A 521 -6.90 25.73 10.11
CA PRO A 521 -6.49 25.21 11.41
C PRO A 521 -5.91 23.80 11.26
N ASP A 522 -5.26 23.30 12.32
CA ASP A 522 -4.83 21.90 12.38
C ASP A 522 -6.03 20.96 12.18
N GLY A 523 -5.85 19.99 11.29
CA GLY A 523 -6.82 18.92 11.06
C GLY A 523 -6.45 17.67 11.88
N PRO A 524 -7.35 16.66 11.92
CA PRO A 524 -7.09 15.41 12.63
C PRO A 524 -5.88 14.62 12.08
N PHE A 525 -5.43 14.94 10.87
CA PHE A 525 -4.38 14.18 10.17
C PHE A 525 -3.17 14.98 9.71
N GLY A 526 -3.11 16.27 10.02
CA GLY A 526 -1.99 17.12 9.64
C GLY A 526 -2.08 18.53 10.22
N PRO A 527 -0.94 19.24 10.30
CA PRO A 527 -0.92 20.62 10.72
C PRO A 527 -1.68 21.51 9.72
N GLY A 528 -2.27 22.58 10.23
CA GLY A 528 -2.95 23.58 9.43
C GLY A 528 -1.99 24.29 8.49
N VAL A 529 -2.45 24.62 7.29
CA VAL A 529 -1.61 25.25 6.26
C VAL A 529 -1.89 26.75 6.22
N LYS A 530 -0.87 27.56 6.51
CA LYS A 530 -0.96 29.04 6.43
C LYS A 530 -1.14 29.51 4.98
N GLY A 531 -0.40 28.89 4.08
CA GLY A 531 -0.36 29.10 2.65
C GLY A 531 0.58 28.08 2.06
N LYS A 532 0.54 27.89 0.74
CA LYS A 532 1.47 27.02 0.03
C LYS A 532 1.61 27.50 -1.39
N ASN A 533 2.85 27.62 -1.86
CA ASN A 533 3.10 27.94 -3.23
C ASN A 533 3.19 26.68 -4.08
N LEU A 534 2.76 26.83 -5.33
CA LEU A 534 3.14 25.93 -6.41
C LEU A 534 4.43 26.49 -7.02
N VAL A 535 5.52 25.74 -6.90
CA VAL A 535 6.84 26.08 -7.42
C VAL A 535 7.12 25.19 -8.62
N LEU A 536 6.99 25.76 -9.82
CA LEU A 536 7.15 25.05 -11.09
C LEU A 536 8.45 25.47 -11.79
N THR A 537 9.31 24.50 -12.06
CA THR A 537 10.45 24.64 -12.96
C THR A 537 10.23 23.83 -14.23
N LEU A 538 10.38 24.48 -15.38
CA LEU A 538 10.31 23.88 -16.70
C LEU A 538 11.66 24.06 -17.42
N THR A 539 12.37 22.98 -17.69
CA THR A 539 13.68 23.01 -18.36
C THR A 539 13.63 22.33 -19.72
N ASP A 540 13.94 23.05 -20.79
CA ASP A 540 13.91 22.51 -22.16
C ASP A 540 12.56 21.83 -22.51
N ALA A 541 11.46 22.39 -21.99
CA ALA A 541 10.11 21.84 -22.09
C ALA A 541 9.18 22.70 -22.96
N THR A 542 8.11 22.11 -23.48
CA THR A 542 6.99 22.85 -24.07
C THR A 542 5.76 22.70 -23.18
N LEU A 543 5.11 23.82 -22.82
CA LEU A 543 3.82 23.78 -22.12
C LEU A 543 2.76 24.55 -22.91
N ARG A 544 1.64 23.88 -23.22
CA ARG A 544 0.40 24.52 -23.68
C ARG A 544 -0.69 24.35 -22.63
N GLY A 545 -0.97 25.41 -21.88
CA GLY A 545 -1.91 25.38 -20.77
C GLY A 545 -1.77 26.56 -19.82
N ALA A 546 -2.72 26.71 -18.89
CA ALA A 546 -2.65 27.69 -17.82
C ALA A 546 -1.83 27.16 -16.64
N VAL A 547 -1.10 28.06 -15.97
CA VAL A 547 -0.43 27.79 -14.69
C VAL A 547 -0.90 28.91 -13.76
N THR A 548 -1.75 28.63 -12.78
CA THR A 548 -2.49 29.72 -12.12
C THR A 548 -2.93 29.42 -10.70
N ALA A 549 -2.96 30.47 -9.89
CA ALA A 549 -3.75 30.50 -8.67
C ALA A 549 -5.25 30.44 -9.03
N THR A 550 -6.02 29.76 -8.20
CA THR A 550 -7.45 29.58 -8.40
C THR A 550 -8.21 29.63 -7.08
N ARG A 551 -9.52 29.87 -7.18
CA ARG A 551 -10.48 29.42 -6.18
C ARG A 551 -10.94 28.03 -6.59
N THR A 552 -10.92 27.12 -5.64
CA THR A 552 -11.50 25.79 -5.77
C THR A 552 -12.83 25.74 -5.03
N ARG A 553 -13.72 24.88 -5.52
CA ARG A 553 -14.97 24.54 -4.86
C ARG A 553 -15.43 23.16 -5.31
N HIS A 554 -15.93 22.35 -4.39
CA HIS A 554 -16.61 21.11 -4.73
C HIS A 554 -17.95 21.39 -5.42
N ARG A 555 -18.52 20.35 -6.03
CA ARG A 555 -19.84 20.41 -6.66
C ARG A 555 -20.96 20.63 -5.64
N GLN A 556 -20.73 20.24 -4.39
CA GLN A 556 -21.68 20.30 -3.29
C GLN A 556 -21.01 20.79 -2.00
N ASP A 557 -21.78 21.44 -1.14
CA ASP A 557 -21.27 22.09 0.08
C ASP A 557 -20.98 21.12 1.23
N THR A 558 -21.37 19.85 1.10
CA THR A 558 -21.21 18.84 2.14
C THR A 558 -20.94 17.49 1.50
N ILE A 559 -19.93 16.77 2.00
CA ILE A 559 -19.57 15.43 1.52
C ILE A 559 -19.57 14.48 2.72
N THR A 560 -20.28 13.37 2.56
CA THR A 560 -20.38 12.29 3.55
C THR A 560 -19.86 10.99 2.95
N ALA A 561 -19.84 9.91 3.74
CA ALA A 561 -19.53 8.57 3.24
C ALA A 561 -20.40 8.13 2.05
N ALA A 562 -21.62 8.65 1.90
CA ALA A 562 -22.48 8.32 0.75
C ALA A 562 -22.01 8.98 -0.56
N ASP A 563 -21.21 10.05 -0.46
CA ASP A 563 -20.78 10.89 -1.56
C ASP A 563 -19.25 10.89 -1.71
N TYR A 564 -18.56 9.89 -1.14
CA TYR A 564 -17.10 9.84 -1.04
C TYR A 564 -16.36 10.10 -2.37
N ARG A 565 -16.99 9.77 -3.51
CA ARG A 565 -16.47 10.04 -4.85
C ARG A 565 -16.33 11.53 -5.18
N GLU A 566 -16.95 12.45 -4.43
CA GLU A 566 -16.79 13.89 -4.64
C GLU A 566 -15.50 14.45 -4.03
N LEU A 567 -14.82 13.69 -3.17
CA LEU A 567 -13.50 14.05 -2.64
C LEU A 567 -12.48 14.13 -3.79
N GLY A 568 -11.61 15.14 -3.77
CA GLY A 568 -10.66 15.50 -4.82
C GLY A 568 -11.28 16.13 -6.07
N VAL A 569 -12.61 16.20 -6.17
CA VAL A 569 -13.32 16.73 -7.35
C VAL A 569 -13.72 18.19 -7.12
N VAL A 570 -12.94 19.10 -7.69
CA VAL A 570 -13.16 20.55 -7.57
C VAL A 570 -13.24 21.25 -8.92
N THR A 571 -13.95 22.38 -8.95
CA THR A 571 -13.91 23.33 -10.06
C THR A 571 -12.87 24.40 -9.77
N ASN A 572 -11.92 24.57 -10.69
CA ASN A 572 -10.87 25.59 -10.62
C ASN A 572 -11.33 26.87 -11.33
N THR A 573 -11.45 27.97 -10.59
CA THR A 573 -11.73 29.30 -11.14
C THR A 573 -10.49 30.19 -11.00
N PRO A 574 -9.80 30.60 -12.09
CA PRO A 574 -8.64 31.47 -12.02
C PRO A 574 -8.94 32.75 -11.23
N SER A 575 -8.07 33.07 -10.26
CA SER A 575 -8.27 34.21 -9.38
C SER A 575 -6.93 34.79 -8.90
N PRO A 576 -6.89 36.08 -8.47
CA PRO A 576 -5.70 36.66 -7.88
C PRO A 576 -5.12 35.82 -6.73
N VAL A 577 -3.78 35.82 -6.64
CA VAL A 577 -3.04 35.16 -5.56
C VAL A 577 -3.39 35.77 -4.21
N VAL A 578 -3.65 34.93 -3.21
CA VAL A 578 -3.82 35.35 -1.81
C VAL A 578 -2.79 34.65 -0.92
N ASN A 579 -2.98 33.35 -0.65
CA ASN A 579 -2.06 32.49 0.11
C ASN A 579 -1.51 31.32 -0.74
N ASN A 580 -1.98 31.21 -1.98
CA ASN A 580 -1.66 30.21 -2.99
C ASN A 580 -0.74 30.79 -4.06
N GLY A 581 0.51 31.10 -3.69
CA GLY A 581 1.46 31.63 -4.66
C GLY A 581 1.70 30.65 -5.81
N VAL A 582 2.07 31.20 -6.96
CA VAL A 582 2.46 30.43 -8.13
C VAL A 582 3.74 31.03 -8.67
N ILE A 583 4.82 30.28 -8.46
CA ILE A 583 6.19 30.67 -8.76
C ILE A 583 6.65 29.82 -9.95
N VAL A 584 6.87 30.47 -11.09
CA VAL A 584 7.21 29.77 -12.34
C VAL A 584 8.61 30.15 -12.80
N THR A 585 9.43 29.15 -13.12
CA THR A 585 10.74 29.31 -13.75
C THR A 585 10.77 28.58 -15.09
N LEU A 586 11.03 29.33 -16.16
CA LEU A 586 11.25 28.79 -17.50
C LEU A 586 12.76 28.80 -17.78
N ALA A 587 13.41 27.63 -17.72
CA ALA A 587 14.83 27.45 -17.97
C ALA A 587 15.10 26.89 -19.36
N GLY A 588 16.37 26.81 -19.76
CA GLY A 588 16.76 26.25 -21.06
C GLY A 588 16.05 26.93 -22.23
N ARG A 589 15.61 26.13 -23.21
CA ARG A 589 14.86 26.53 -24.40
C ARG A 589 13.35 26.41 -24.21
N THR A 590 12.87 26.45 -22.97
CA THR A 590 11.45 26.25 -22.64
C THR A 590 10.53 27.23 -23.37
N THR A 591 9.42 26.72 -23.87
CA THR A 591 8.34 27.54 -24.46
C THR A 591 7.03 27.31 -23.71
N TRP A 592 6.46 28.37 -23.16
CA TRP A 592 5.12 28.35 -22.56
C TRP A 592 4.12 29.11 -23.43
N THR A 593 2.99 28.47 -23.74
CA THR A 593 1.84 29.06 -24.43
C THR A 593 0.61 28.99 -23.50
N PRO A 594 0.32 30.07 -22.76
CA PRO A 594 -0.90 30.15 -21.95
C PRO A 594 -2.16 29.98 -22.80
N THR A 595 -3.11 29.18 -22.33
CA THR A 595 -4.41 28.95 -23.00
C THR A 595 -5.57 29.69 -22.33
N GLY A 596 -5.32 30.35 -21.22
CA GLY A 596 -6.28 31.14 -20.45
C GLY A 596 -5.57 32.14 -19.54
N THR A 597 -6.36 32.89 -18.78
CA THR A 597 -5.80 33.85 -17.81
C THR A 597 -5.08 33.11 -16.69
N SER A 598 -3.86 33.54 -16.39
CA SER A 598 -3.02 32.99 -15.33
C SER A 598 -2.63 34.07 -14.33
N TYR A 599 -2.90 33.81 -13.05
CA TYR A 599 -2.51 34.63 -11.92
C TYR A 599 -1.29 34.02 -11.25
N LEU A 600 -0.17 34.76 -11.26
CA LEU A 600 1.10 34.32 -10.69
C LEU A 600 1.59 35.32 -9.63
N SER A 601 2.48 34.86 -8.77
CA SER A 601 3.22 35.71 -7.81
C SER A 601 4.64 36.01 -8.29
N LYS A 602 5.23 35.09 -9.06
CA LYS A 602 6.57 35.24 -9.63
C LYS A 602 6.73 34.47 -10.94
N LEU A 603 7.37 35.10 -11.92
CA LEU A 603 7.71 34.49 -13.21
C LEU A 603 9.16 34.82 -13.56
N THR A 604 9.98 33.79 -13.76
CA THR A 604 11.33 33.93 -14.32
C THR A 604 11.35 33.36 -15.72
N VAL A 605 11.66 34.19 -16.72
CA VAL A 605 11.84 33.77 -18.11
C VAL A 605 13.34 33.73 -18.39
N GLY A 606 13.90 32.54 -18.56
CA GLY A 606 15.31 32.33 -18.90
C GLY A 606 15.71 33.01 -20.21
N SER A 607 17.02 33.22 -20.41
CA SER A 607 17.55 33.95 -21.57
C SER A 607 17.26 33.32 -22.92
N ARG A 608 16.96 32.01 -22.94
CA ARG A 608 16.59 31.23 -24.13
C ARG A 608 15.14 30.72 -24.08
N ALA A 609 14.40 31.05 -23.03
CA ALA A 609 13.01 30.66 -22.87
C ALA A 609 12.06 31.71 -23.46
N SER A 610 10.82 31.33 -23.74
CA SER A 610 9.81 32.23 -24.26
C SER A 610 8.41 31.96 -23.72
N VAL A 611 7.63 33.03 -23.51
CA VAL A 611 6.19 32.97 -23.32
C VAL A 611 5.54 33.50 -24.60
N ARG A 612 4.64 32.73 -25.21
CA ARG A 612 4.04 33.04 -26.51
C ARG A 612 2.55 33.27 -26.39
N GLY A 613 2.02 34.15 -27.24
CA GLY A 613 0.57 34.37 -27.35
C GLY A 613 -0.07 34.94 -26.07
N ALA A 614 0.65 35.74 -25.29
CA ALA A 614 0.12 36.31 -24.05
C ALA A 614 0.58 37.76 -23.82
N THR A 615 -0.19 38.50 -23.03
CA THR A 615 0.21 39.79 -22.43
C THR A 615 0.44 39.64 -20.94
N LEU A 616 1.36 40.42 -20.37
CA LEU A 616 1.63 40.47 -18.94
C LEU A 616 1.24 41.84 -18.38
N THR A 617 0.58 41.84 -17.22
CA THR A 617 0.57 42.98 -16.30
C THR A 617 1.29 42.62 -15.01
N VAL A 618 2.07 43.56 -14.47
CA VAL A 618 2.69 43.48 -13.14
C VAL A 618 2.04 44.57 -12.29
N ASP A 619 1.36 44.19 -11.21
CA ASP A 619 0.65 45.12 -10.33
C ASP A 619 -0.32 46.03 -11.11
N GLY A 620 -1.01 45.46 -12.10
CA GLY A 620 -1.94 46.17 -12.99
C GLY A 620 -1.29 46.99 -14.12
N VAL A 621 0.04 47.07 -14.17
CA VAL A 621 0.78 47.82 -15.20
C VAL A 621 1.21 46.89 -16.34
N ALA A 622 0.78 47.21 -17.56
CA ALA A 622 1.20 46.48 -18.76
C ALA A 622 2.73 46.45 -18.88
N THR A 623 3.30 45.25 -18.91
CA THR A 623 4.74 45.03 -18.87
C THR A 623 5.17 44.13 -20.04
N PRO A 624 6.16 44.52 -20.84
CA PRO A 624 6.67 43.67 -21.91
C PRO A 624 7.26 42.36 -21.37
N LEU A 625 6.83 41.23 -21.96
CA LEU A 625 7.47 39.92 -21.73
C LEU A 625 8.82 39.88 -22.47
N GLN A 626 9.89 39.67 -21.72
CA GLN A 626 11.28 39.64 -22.15
C GLN A 626 11.98 38.41 -21.61
N ALA A 627 12.81 37.78 -22.45
CA ALA A 627 13.72 36.71 -22.03
C ALA A 627 14.84 37.25 -21.14
N GLY A 628 15.34 36.41 -20.24
CA GLY A 628 16.39 36.76 -19.28
C GLY A 628 15.93 37.67 -18.13
N ARG A 629 14.63 37.68 -17.82
CA ARG A 629 14.02 38.59 -16.84
C ARG A 629 13.13 37.86 -15.84
N THR A 630 13.14 38.36 -14.61
CA THR A 630 12.22 37.96 -13.54
C THR A 630 11.21 39.07 -13.27
N TYR A 631 9.96 38.67 -13.06
CA TYR A 631 8.83 39.51 -12.66
C TYR A 631 8.31 39.00 -11.31
N THR A 632 8.00 39.92 -10.41
CA THR A 632 7.48 39.63 -9.07
C THR A 632 6.38 40.64 -8.77
N GLY A 633 5.33 40.21 -8.08
CA GLY A 633 4.17 41.06 -7.72
C GLY A 633 2.86 40.35 -8.05
N ALA A 634 1.78 41.11 -8.21
CA ALA A 634 0.52 40.59 -8.74
C ALA A 634 0.62 40.49 -10.27
N LEU A 635 0.98 39.30 -10.76
CA LEU A 635 1.17 39.03 -12.17
C LEU A 635 -0.12 38.49 -12.80
N VAL A 636 -0.53 39.05 -13.93
CA VAL A 636 -1.63 38.51 -14.74
C VAL A 636 -1.11 38.29 -16.15
N LEU A 637 -1.06 37.02 -16.58
CA LEU A 637 -0.88 36.66 -17.97
C LEU A 637 -2.25 36.43 -18.61
N THR A 638 -2.53 37.08 -19.72
CA THR A 638 -3.76 36.88 -20.50
C THR A 638 -3.40 36.32 -21.87
N ALA A 639 -3.95 35.15 -22.20
CA ALA A 639 -3.81 34.55 -23.52
C ALA A 639 -4.46 35.44 -24.60
N ARG A 640 -3.87 35.47 -25.81
CA ARG A 640 -4.32 36.26 -26.96
C ARG A 640 -5.07 35.45 -27.99
#